data_AF-A0A0J9ESA4-F1
#
_entry.id   AF-A0A0J9ESA4-F1
#
_cell.length_a   1.000
_cell.length_b   1.000
_cell.length_c   1.000
_cell.angle_alpha   90.00
_cell.angle_beta   90.00
_cell.angle_gamma   90.00
#
_symmetry.space_group_name_H-M   'P 1'
#
loop_
_entity.id
_entity.type
_entity.pdbx_description
1 polymer ?
#
loop_
_entity_poly.entity_id
_entity_poly.type
_entity_poly.pdbx_seq_one_letter_code
_entity_poly.pdbx_strand_id
1 'polypeptide(L)'
;MHAKTSHVSQPAPLPDLCSPQCVLNPNHFSDFMDTNAVIDLVHEVQGQLWVDKVNETHRTGRLCRWVSTFHPHNLPCQLDGTFHHGAFNAGMKMVFSDGTAWMIRFPRVGMVSDNYADEKVAMEVTALSLIRNKTTIPVPRVQAWGVAAGNPLGLGPFIMMDFINGVSLSDLLNNPNAERPTRLMREDINDSDIEIIYRQLVNYLLQLFKLDFDRIGSLPWPGVDAQSATLARPLTFKAHSILQNGGVNTFGDRRQGYTTTTEYFQYVVGQDWAQLVQQPNSTVGLYDAKNKYMAFQVLKALIPDLVNAKYDRCKFKLICDDLGLANLIVRSKKDLTVIGVVDLEWSYVGPAQLFGSAPWWLLQDRPVNSAWDCEDDKPPKIAARYFKCLKSFIRILEEEEEKIPGHEERELSSLVKWSQTSGAMWLHMLLSSGFNDYCSFPFTQLRRHFHTEWLKREEEFNNTEELEAFAVRKVSELEEYDEALEKREKDKALVDSGMMTKEEFVANTLTSESDSPAWSSSFVVNNEARNDKGLFQKVAATWLWSVFFWLEERPQAHVSPHCTFAKRSLQQLSTLKRKFLSCVQRIHRRGMSIISKFYELGCTYIDCDGRSLGKAGTHIMIEKFSGLRPIHMLPAFPLEYHPDQAGVRQKCIECGKKFCGLVRTHIRQCNGTAFFMHKGKPVQVKVNRRIGIDAAFFYEFNPNYYRPRVEISSSMRSDTNGNIWFDLGELEEEQHMKEKEKFRRTDSLNMTDDDYLICCPSVPGFSFAENDFYEFAFDDICDVKWSPGLLGNLTIPDKKKRTLMALARTRLEVVPSLPFDDFVAGKGRGLNVLLYGPPGVGKTLTAEAMSEYFEQPLHLIPAAQLVANPTKVEDNLTRIFQIAKRFDALLLLDEGDVFLGRRASINACKDATVTIFLCKLEYFQGIFFLTTNRETEFDEAVLSRIHLKIRYKKLSQPQQRDIWRHFIS
;
A
#
# COMPACT_ATOMS: atom_id res chain seq x y z
N MET A 1 -79.83 -0.81 -9.10
CA MET A 1 -78.89 0.09 -8.39
C MET A 1 -77.85 -0.76 -7.66
N HIS A 2 -76.61 -0.27 -7.70
CA HIS A 2 -75.37 -0.77 -7.06
C HIS A 2 -74.55 -1.88 -7.73
N ALA A 3 -73.28 -1.52 -7.93
CA ALA A 3 -72.26 -2.11 -8.78
C ALA A 3 -71.34 -3.03 -7.99
N LYS A 4 -70.82 -4.05 -8.69
CA LYS A 4 -69.81 -5.00 -8.20
C LYS A 4 -68.41 -4.42 -8.38
N THR A 5 -67.65 -4.38 -7.30
CA THR A 5 -66.22 -4.05 -7.25
C THR A 5 -65.37 -5.30 -7.51
N SER A 6 -64.41 -5.18 -8.41
CA SER A 6 -63.39 -6.17 -8.76
C SER A 6 -62.19 -6.09 -7.81
N HIS A 7 -61.76 -7.25 -7.30
CA HIS A 7 -60.63 -7.40 -6.39
C HIS A 7 -59.29 -7.02 -7.05
N VAL A 8 -58.53 -6.15 -6.37
CA VAL A 8 -57.11 -5.88 -6.63
C VAL A 8 -56.28 -6.91 -5.87
N SER A 9 -55.46 -7.67 -6.60
CA SER A 9 -54.46 -8.60 -6.09
C SER A 9 -53.34 -7.84 -5.34
N GLN A 10 -53.09 -8.26 -4.11
CA GLN A 10 -52.01 -7.74 -3.25
C GLN A 10 -50.62 -7.99 -3.88
N PRO A 11 -49.62 -7.10 -3.66
CA PRO A 11 -48.25 -7.32 -4.12
C PRO A 11 -47.60 -8.49 -3.36
N ALA A 12 -46.91 -9.36 -4.10
CA ALA A 12 -46.20 -10.51 -3.54
C ALA A 12 -45.10 -10.06 -2.54
N PRO A 13 -44.85 -10.83 -1.46
CA PRO A 13 -43.76 -10.55 -0.54
C PRO A 13 -42.39 -10.71 -1.23
N LEU A 14 -41.41 -9.95 -0.74
CA LEU A 14 -39.99 -10.03 -1.12
C LEU A 14 -39.54 -11.51 -1.15
N PRO A 15 -38.82 -11.98 -2.18
CA PRO A 15 -38.35 -13.37 -2.21
C PRO A 15 -37.37 -13.63 -1.07
N ASP A 16 -37.61 -14.73 -0.34
CA ASP A 16 -36.74 -15.24 0.72
C ASP A 16 -35.30 -15.45 0.21
N LEU A 17 -34.33 -14.83 0.88
CA LEU A 17 -32.90 -14.85 0.54
C LEU A 17 -32.19 -16.18 0.86
N CYS A 18 -32.90 -17.24 1.27
CA CYS A 18 -32.28 -18.47 1.76
C CYS A 18 -32.98 -19.74 1.27
N SER A 19 -32.39 -20.42 0.29
CA SER A 19 -32.53 -21.87 0.11
C SER A 19 -31.17 -22.48 -0.30
N PRO A 20 -30.69 -23.56 0.35
CA PRO A 20 -29.29 -23.98 0.25
C PRO A 20 -29.11 -25.11 -0.76
N GLN A 21 -29.06 -24.81 -2.07
CA GLN A 21 -28.56 -25.77 -3.07
C GLN A 21 -27.93 -25.06 -4.29
N CYS A 22 -26.64 -24.71 -4.20
CA CYS A 22 -25.66 -24.82 -5.30
C CYS A 22 -24.26 -24.52 -4.74
N VAL A 23 -23.40 -25.54 -4.74
CA VAL A 23 -22.05 -25.52 -4.16
C VAL A 23 -21.06 -24.94 -5.16
N LEU A 24 -20.50 -23.77 -4.90
CA LEU A 24 -19.24 -23.30 -5.48
C LEU A 24 -18.48 -22.47 -4.44
N ASN A 25 -17.34 -23.00 -4.00
CA ASN A 25 -16.47 -22.45 -2.95
C ASN A 25 -15.71 -21.21 -3.48
N PRO A 26 -16.03 -19.97 -3.05
CA PRO A 26 -15.37 -18.77 -3.51
C PRO A 26 -14.26 -18.41 -2.51
N ASN A 27 -13.06 -18.99 -2.64
CA ASN A 27 -11.90 -18.35 -1.99
C ASN A 27 -11.39 -17.25 -2.91
N HIS A 28 -11.29 -16.04 -2.35
CA HIS A 28 -10.91 -14.76 -2.93
C HIS A 28 -9.66 -14.75 -3.84
N PHE A 29 -9.82 -14.16 -5.03
CA PHE A 29 -8.77 -13.89 -6.03
C PHE A 29 -8.93 -12.50 -6.69
N SER A 30 -9.67 -11.56 -6.09
CA SER A 30 -10.12 -10.36 -6.82
C SER A 30 -9.12 -9.19 -6.90
N ASP A 31 -8.04 -9.17 -6.11
CA ASP A 31 -7.16 -7.97 -6.07
C ASP A 31 -6.00 -7.95 -7.10
N PHE A 32 -5.78 -9.00 -7.91
CA PHE A 32 -4.51 -9.15 -8.66
C PHE A 32 -4.60 -9.37 -10.19
N MET A 33 -5.78 -9.28 -10.82
CA MET A 33 -5.93 -9.57 -12.26
C MET A 33 -6.53 -8.47 -13.13
N ASP A 34 -7.07 -7.42 -12.52
CA ASP A 34 -7.67 -6.29 -13.25
C ASP A 34 -6.63 -5.28 -13.74
N THR A 35 -5.41 -5.37 -13.22
CA THR A 35 -4.30 -4.48 -13.53
C THR A 35 -3.14 -5.21 -14.20
N ASN A 36 -2.46 -4.50 -15.08
CA ASN A 36 -1.25 -4.90 -15.76
C ASN A 36 -0.09 -4.18 -15.08
N ALA A 37 0.59 -4.89 -14.18
CA ALA A 37 1.65 -4.32 -13.35
C ALA A 37 2.84 -3.80 -14.19
N VAL A 38 3.09 -4.37 -15.37
CA VAL A 38 4.11 -3.84 -16.30
C VAL A 38 3.79 -2.41 -16.70
N ILE A 39 2.52 -2.15 -17.03
CA ILE A 39 2.04 -0.83 -17.41
C ILE A 39 2.01 0.11 -16.21
N ASP A 40 1.61 -0.38 -15.03
CA ASP A 40 1.61 0.41 -13.79
C ASP A 40 3.01 0.96 -13.45
N LEU A 41 4.07 0.16 -13.65
CA LEU A 41 5.45 0.62 -13.45
C LEU A 41 5.84 1.76 -14.40
N VAL A 42 5.37 1.70 -15.65
CA VAL A 42 5.61 2.75 -16.66
C VAL A 42 4.87 4.02 -16.28
N HIS A 43 3.60 3.88 -15.95
CA HIS A 43 2.72 4.94 -15.49
C HIS A 43 3.25 5.64 -14.23
N GLU A 44 3.80 4.88 -13.28
CA GLU A 44 4.44 5.45 -12.09
C GLU A 44 5.60 6.37 -12.47
N VAL A 45 6.52 5.92 -13.33
CA VAL A 45 7.69 6.70 -13.74
C VAL A 45 7.29 7.92 -14.58
N GLN A 46 6.33 7.77 -15.50
CA GLN A 46 5.76 8.88 -16.28
C GLN A 46 5.10 9.93 -15.37
N GLY A 47 4.33 9.49 -14.39
CA GLY A 47 3.69 10.36 -13.40
C GLY A 47 4.72 11.11 -12.57
N GLN A 48 5.82 10.47 -12.17
CA GLN A 48 6.92 11.14 -11.47
C GLN A 48 7.58 12.23 -12.31
N LEU A 49 7.87 11.97 -13.59
CA LEU A 49 8.43 12.97 -14.52
C LEU A 49 7.52 14.19 -14.66
N TRP A 50 6.21 13.95 -14.77
CA TRP A 50 5.24 15.03 -14.86
C TRP A 50 5.15 15.83 -13.55
N VAL A 51 5.16 15.18 -12.38
CA VAL A 51 5.21 15.84 -11.08
C VAL A 51 6.48 16.70 -10.93
N ASP A 52 7.63 16.20 -11.38
CA ASP A 52 8.89 16.95 -11.39
C ASP A 52 8.76 18.25 -12.21
N LYS A 53 8.12 18.18 -13.38
CA LYS A 53 7.83 19.33 -14.24
C LYS A 53 6.86 20.33 -13.62
N VAL A 54 5.76 19.85 -13.01
CA VAL A 54 4.81 20.70 -12.27
C VAL A 54 5.55 21.45 -11.15
N ASN A 55 6.35 20.74 -10.36
CA ASN A 55 7.12 21.34 -9.28
C ASN A 55 8.15 22.36 -9.79
N GLU A 56 8.82 22.08 -10.91
CA GLU A 56 9.75 23.03 -11.54
C GLU A 56 9.02 24.33 -11.99
N THR A 57 7.88 24.21 -12.67
CA THR A 57 7.09 25.38 -13.10
C THR A 57 6.56 26.21 -11.94
N HIS A 58 6.25 25.56 -10.81
CA HIS A 58 5.94 26.26 -9.57
C HIS A 58 7.18 26.96 -9.00
N ARG A 59 8.29 26.26 -8.76
CA ARG A 59 9.49 26.82 -8.11
C ARG A 59 10.06 28.00 -8.90
N THR A 60 9.95 27.96 -10.23
CA THR A 60 10.38 29.04 -11.13
C THR A 60 9.38 30.20 -11.23
N GLY A 61 8.23 30.12 -10.57
CA GLY A 61 7.16 31.14 -10.61
C GLY A 61 6.42 31.24 -11.95
N ARG A 62 6.77 30.39 -12.94
CA ARG A 62 6.14 30.39 -14.27
C ARG A 62 4.66 30.05 -14.21
N LEU A 63 4.28 29.13 -13.32
CA LEU A 63 2.88 28.72 -13.15
C LEU A 63 1.99 29.88 -12.73
N CYS A 64 2.34 30.59 -11.64
CA CYS A 64 1.56 31.74 -11.16
C CYS A 64 1.51 32.87 -12.19
N ARG A 65 2.64 33.17 -12.85
CA ARG A 65 2.69 34.18 -13.92
C ARG A 65 1.75 33.83 -15.07
N TRP A 66 1.72 32.57 -15.49
CA TRP A 66 0.86 32.11 -16.56
C TRP A 66 -0.63 32.14 -16.15
N VAL A 67 -0.98 31.65 -14.95
CA VAL A 67 -2.36 31.73 -14.43
C VAL A 67 -2.85 33.18 -14.35
N SER A 68 -1.98 34.10 -13.92
CA SER A 68 -2.30 35.52 -13.85
C SER A 68 -2.75 36.11 -15.18
N THR A 69 -2.28 35.58 -16.33
CA THR A 69 -2.67 36.07 -17.67
C THR A 69 -4.13 35.79 -18.03
N PHE A 70 -4.80 34.88 -17.34
CA PHE A 70 -6.22 34.59 -17.53
C PHE A 70 -7.11 35.46 -16.65
N HIS A 71 -6.54 36.15 -15.66
CA HIS A 71 -7.31 37.08 -14.83
C HIS A 71 -7.66 38.33 -15.64
N PRO A 72 -8.91 38.83 -15.64
CA PRO A 72 -9.31 39.99 -16.44
C PRO A 72 -8.45 41.26 -16.25
N HIS A 73 -7.85 41.40 -15.05
CA HIS A 73 -6.96 42.51 -14.69
C HIS A 73 -5.48 42.10 -14.56
N ASN A 74 -5.10 40.90 -15.02
CA ASN A 74 -3.75 40.35 -14.87
C ASN A 74 -3.20 40.42 -13.43
N LEU A 75 -4.05 40.19 -12.43
CA LEU A 75 -3.65 40.28 -11.04
C LEU A 75 -2.65 39.16 -10.69
N PRO A 76 -1.64 39.45 -9.85
CA PRO A 76 -0.76 38.41 -9.36
C PRO A 76 -1.52 37.43 -8.47
N CYS A 77 -1.19 36.14 -8.59
CA CYS A 77 -1.70 35.08 -7.74
C CYS A 77 -0.58 34.32 -7.03
N GLN A 78 -0.94 33.63 -5.96
CA GLN A 78 -0.08 32.69 -5.23
C GLN A 78 -0.81 31.38 -5.00
N LEU A 79 -0.05 30.29 -4.89
CA LEU A 79 -0.59 29.01 -4.45
C LEU A 79 -0.97 29.09 -2.97
N ASP A 80 -2.17 28.66 -2.62
CA ASP A 80 -2.66 28.58 -1.24
C ASP A 80 -2.78 27.10 -0.81
N GLY A 81 -1.97 26.70 0.16
CA GLY A 81 -1.92 25.33 0.67
C GLY A 81 -1.10 24.37 -0.20
N THR A 82 -1.46 23.08 -0.13
CA THR A 82 -0.85 22.00 -0.92
C THR A 82 -1.69 21.70 -2.15
N PHE A 83 -1.17 20.86 -3.04
CA PHE A 83 -1.95 20.31 -4.13
C PHE A 83 -3.17 19.52 -3.62
N HIS A 84 -4.29 19.69 -4.28
CA HIS A 84 -5.48 18.85 -4.15
C HIS A 84 -5.37 17.72 -5.17
N HIS A 85 -5.09 16.50 -4.74
CA HIS A 85 -4.92 15.38 -5.68
C HIS A 85 -6.10 14.43 -5.63
N GLY A 86 -6.68 14.14 -6.79
CA GLY A 86 -7.56 13.00 -7.02
C GLY A 86 -6.81 11.85 -7.69
N ALA A 87 -7.55 10.79 -8.04
CA ALA A 87 -6.99 9.67 -8.81
C ALA A 87 -6.46 10.14 -10.18
N PHE A 88 -7.23 10.98 -10.89
CA PHE A 88 -6.94 11.35 -12.28
C PHE A 88 -6.47 12.79 -12.48
N ASN A 89 -6.64 13.69 -11.51
CA ASN A 89 -6.30 15.11 -11.65
C ASN A 89 -5.46 15.62 -10.48
N ALA A 90 -4.58 16.59 -10.77
CA ALA A 90 -3.96 17.43 -9.77
C ALA A 90 -4.56 18.84 -9.83
N GLY A 91 -5.20 19.22 -8.73
CA GLY A 91 -5.74 20.55 -8.48
C GLY A 91 -4.80 21.41 -7.64
N MET A 92 -4.80 22.71 -7.90
CA MET A 92 -4.04 23.70 -7.16
C MET A 92 -4.93 24.92 -6.93
N LYS A 93 -5.04 25.34 -5.66
CA LYS A 93 -5.79 26.54 -5.29
C LYS A 93 -4.91 27.78 -5.49
N MET A 94 -5.31 28.64 -6.41
CA MET A 94 -4.64 29.91 -6.73
C MET A 94 -5.44 31.06 -6.13
N VAL A 95 -4.82 31.86 -5.27
CA VAL A 95 -5.42 33.04 -4.65
C VAL A 95 -4.80 34.30 -5.24
N PHE A 96 -5.65 35.15 -5.82
CA PHE A 96 -5.27 36.43 -6.40
C PHE A 96 -5.16 37.52 -5.33
N SER A 97 -4.47 38.61 -5.67
CA SER A 97 -4.24 39.74 -4.74
C SER A 97 -5.52 40.44 -4.25
N ASP A 98 -6.65 40.27 -4.94
CA ASP A 98 -7.96 40.79 -4.55
C ASP A 98 -8.75 39.83 -3.63
N GLY A 99 -8.19 38.66 -3.31
CA GLY A 99 -8.84 37.62 -2.53
C GLY A 99 -9.67 36.63 -3.36
N THR A 100 -9.81 36.84 -4.67
CA THR A 100 -10.44 35.87 -5.58
C THR A 100 -9.64 34.56 -5.56
N ALA A 101 -10.33 33.42 -5.51
CA ALA A 101 -9.70 32.11 -5.48
C ALA A 101 -10.18 31.23 -6.62
N TRP A 102 -9.25 30.69 -7.40
CA TRP A 102 -9.51 29.74 -8.48
C TRP A 102 -8.85 28.39 -8.19
N MET A 103 -9.47 27.30 -8.64
CA MET A 103 -8.85 25.99 -8.74
C MET A 103 -8.32 25.82 -10.17
N ILE A 104 -7.02 25.56 -10.33
CA ILE A 104 -6.48 25.05 -11.58
C ILE A 104 -6.29 23.55 -11.49
N ARG A 105 -6.78 22.80 -12.48
CA ARG A 105 -6.67 21.34 -12.55
C ARG A 105 -5.99 20.91 -13.84
N PHE A 106 -5.14 19.90 -13.72
CA PHE A 106 -4.51 19.20 -14.83
C PHE A 106 -4.78 17.70 -14.70
N PRO A 107 -5.08 16.98 -15.80
CA PRO A 107 -5.01 15.52 -15.80
C PRO A 107 -3.60 15.05 -15.46
N ARG A 108 -3.50 14.02 -14.63
CA ARG A 108 -2.22 13.44 -14.20
C ARG A 108 -1.70 12.52 -15.29
N VAL A 109 -0.54 12.84 -15.84
CA VAL A 109 0.19 11.94 -16.75
C VAL A 109 0.53 10.66 -16.02
N GLY A 110 0.44 9.53 -16.73
CA GLY A 110 0.56 8.19 -16.14
C GLY A 110 -0.71 7.71 -15.44
N MET A 111 -1.70 8.56 -15.16
CA MET A 111 -3.03 8.14 -14.70
C MET A 111 -4.12 8.33 -15.76
N VAL A 112 -3.86 9.21 -16.73
CA VAL A 112 -4.72 9.47 -17.89
C VAL A 112 -3.83 9.46 -19.12
N SER A 113 -4.26 8.75 -20.17
CA SER A 113 -3.50 8.71 -21.43
C SER A 113 -3.58 10.05 -22.18
N ASP A 114 -2.43 10.49 -22.67
CA ASP A 114 -2.29 11.73 -23.46
C ASP A 114 -3.16 11.72 -24.73
N ASN A 115 -3.47 10.53 -25.27
CA ASN A 115 -4.24 10.36 -26.50
C ASN A 115 -5.68 10.91 -26.43
N TYR A 116 -6.26 11.00 -25.23
CA TYR A 116 -7.61 11.53 -25.02
C TYR A 116 -7.73 12.49 -23.83
N ALA A 117 -6.62 12.89 -23.21
CA ALA A 117 -6.64 13.86 -22.10
C ALA A 117 -7.32 15.18 -22.50
N ASP A 118 -7.10 15.64 -23.74
CA ASP A 118 -7.76 16.83 -24.29
C ASP A 118 -9.28 16.65 -24.39
N GLU A 119 -9.73 15.48 -24.87
CA GLU A 119 -11.15 15.14 -24.98
C GLU A 119 -11.81 15.07 -23.59
N LYS A 120 -11.14 14.45 -22.62
CA LYS A 120 -11.59 14.38 -21.23
C LYS A 120 -11.85 15.77 -20.64
N VAL A 121 -10.90 16.70 -20.79
CA VAL A 121 -11.03 18.07 -20.25
C VAL A 121 -12.13 18.84 -20.98
N ALA A 122 -12.20 18.74 -22.31
CA ALA A 122 -13.23 19.40 -23.10
C ALA A 122 -14.65 18.94 -22.70
N MET A 123 -14.83 17.65 -22.45
CA MET A 123 -16.11 17.08 -22.02
C MET A 123 -16.53 17.58 -20.63
N GLU A 124 -15.60 17.66 -19.67
CA GLU A 124 -15.88 18.22 -18.33
C GLU A 124 -16.31 19.70 -18.43
N VAL A 125 -15.63 20.48 -19.27
CA VAL A 125 -16.02 21.89 -19.52
C VAL A 125 -17.43 21.99 -20.09
N THR A 126 -17.77 21.16 -21.09
CA THR A 126 -19.11 21.13 -21.67
C THR A 126 -20.17 20.71 -20.66
N ALA A 127 -19.90 19.69 -19.83
CA ALA A 127 -20.79 19.23 -18.78
C ALA A 127 -21.07 20.34 -17.75
N LEU A 128 -20.03 20.98 -17.24
CA LEU A 128 -20.14 22.11 -16.30
C LEU A 128 -20.95 23.26 -16.89
N SER A 129 -20.69 23.62 -18.16
CA SER A 129 -21.43 24.69 -18.84
C SER A 129 -22.91 24.34 -19.01
N LEU A 130 -23.21 23.12 -19.46
CA LEU A 130 -24.58 22.65 -19.67
C LEU A 130 -25.36 22.66 -18.35
N ILE A 131 -24.79 22.06 -17.29
CA ILE A 131 -25.43 21.97 -15.98
C ILE A 131 -25.68 23.36 -15.42
N ARG A 132 -24.68 24.25 -15.47
CA ARG A 132 -24.81 25.63 -14.97
C ARG A 132 -25.90 26.41 -15.70
N ASN A 133 -26.05 26.22 -17.01
CA ASN A 133 -26.98 26.98 -17.84
C ASN A 133 -28.41 26.44 -17.79
N LYS A 134 -28.59 25.15 -17.49
CA LYS A 134 -29.89 24.46 -17.61
C LYS A 134 -30.46 23.98 -16.26
N THR A 135 -29.71 24.08 -15.18
CA THR A 135 -30.12 23.60 -13.84
C THR A 135 -29.77 24.62 -12.75
N THR A 136 -30.25 24.37 -11.53
CA THR A 136 -29.89 25.12 -10.33
C THR A 136 -28.74 24.49 -9.53
N ILE A 137 -28.13 23.42 -10.06
CA ILE A 137 -27.06 22.68 -9.38
C ILE A 137 -25.85 23.60 -9.23
N PRO A 138 -25.28 23.74 -8.01
CA PRO A 138 -24.18 24.66 -7.75
C PRO A 138 -22.85 24.10 -8.27
N VAL A 139 -22.58 24.26 -9.57
CA VAL A 139 -21.31 23.87 -10.20
C VAL A 139 -20.34 25.06 -10.32
N PRO A 140 -19.01 24.84 -10.23
CA PRO A 140 -18.03 25.92 -10.34
C PRO A 140 -18.07 26.58 -11.73
N ARG A 141 -17.74 27.88 -11.79
CA ARG A 141 -17.64 28.58 -13.08
C ARG A 141 -16.30 28.23 -13.71
N VAL A 142 -16.31 27.79 -14.96
CA VAL A 142 -15.06 27.69 -15.75
C VAL A 142 -14.62 29.10 -16.14
N GLN A 143 -13.41 29.48 -15.74
CA GLN A 143 -12.79 30.77 -16.03
C GLN A 143 -11.93 30.69 -17.30
N ALA A 144 -11.17 29.61 -17.43
CA ALA A 144 -10.36 29.31 -18.60
C ALA A 144 -10.16 27.80 -18.72
N TRP A 145 -9.87 27.32 -19.92
CA TRP A 145 -9.46 25.94 -20.16
C TRP A 145 -8.66 25.89 -21.46
N GLY A 146 -7.94 24.80 -21.70
CA GLY A 146 -7.20 24.61 -22.94
C GLY A 146 -6.66 23.21 -23.13
N VAL A 147 -6.37 22.89 -24.39
CA VAL A 147 -5.75 21.63 -24.82
C VAL A 147 -4.24 21.61 -24.57
N ALA A 148 -3.62 20.43 -24.55
CA ALA A 148 -2.20 20.24 -24.28
C ALA A 148 -1.29 21.09 -25.17
N ALA A 149 -1.57 21.12 -26.48
CA ALA A 149 -0.79 21.90 -27.45
C ALA A 149 -0.83 23.41 -27.19
N GLY A 150 -1.88 23.91 -26.53
CA GLY A 150 -2.04 25.32 -26.16
C GLY A 150 -1.43 25.70 -24.81
N ASN A 151 -0.88 24.73 -24.06
CA ASN A 151 -0.30 24.99 -22.74
C ASN A 151 1.22 25.24 -22.86
N PRO A 152 1.70 26.50 -22.71
CA PRO A 152 3.11 26.84 -22.87
C PRO A 152 4.00 26.27 -21.76
N LEU A 153 3.42 25.80 -20.65
CA LEU A 153 4.17 25.11 -19.58
C LEU A 153 4.43 23.64 -19.92
N GLY A 154 3.76 23.10 -20.95
CA GLY A 154 3.84 21.69 -21.33
C GLY A 154 3.36 20.75 -20.22
N LEU A 155 2.39 21.16 -19.41
CA LEU A 155 1.80 20.35 -18.34
C LEU A 155 0.58 19.53 -18.78
N GLY A 156 0.26 19.53 -20.08
CA GLY A 156 -0.94 18.89 -20.63
C GLY A 156 -2.14 19.85 -20.69
N PRO A 157 -3.35 19.35 -20.98
CA PRO A 157 -4.55 20.17 -20.96
C PRO A 157 -4.89 20.63 -19.55
N PHE A 158 -5.70 21.68 -19.45
CA PHE A 158 -6.02 22.28 -18.16
C PHE A 158 -7.42 22.86 -18.12
N ILE A 159 -7.94 22.99 -16.91
CA ILE A 159 -9.18 23.71 -16.60
C ILE A 159 -8.96 24.59 -15.36
N MET A 160 -9.34 25.86 -15.45
CA MET A 160 -9.33 26.84 -14.37
C MET A 160 -10.78 27.20 -14.04
N MET A 161 -11.15 27.09 -12.77
CA MET A 161 -12.52 27.31 -12.33
C MET A 161 -12.58 28.01 -10.98
N ASP A 162 -13.74 28.55 -10.61
CA ASP A 162 -13.96 29.10 -9.27
C ASP A 162 -13.62 28.05 -8.18
N PHE A 163 -12.89 28.46 -7.16
CA PHE A 163 -12.68 27.61 -5.98
C PHE A 163 -13.90 27.72 -5.05
N ILE A 164 -14.53 26.59 -4.75
CA ILE A 164 -15.68 26.54 -3.85
C ILE A 164 -15.19 26.37 -2.40
N ASN A 165 -15.38 27.41 -1.59
CA ASN A 165 -14.99 27.39 -0.17
C ASN A 165 -16.05 26.64 0.65
N GLY A 166 -15.81 25.36 0.93
CA GLY A 166 -16.64 24.51 1.79
C GLY A 166 -15.89 23.30 2.32
N VAL A 167 -16.64 22.31 2.80
CA VAL A 167 -16.10 21.05 3.31
C VAL A 167 -16.49 19.91 2.36
N SER A 168 -15.52 19.08 1.98
CA SER A 168 -15.76 17.85 1.22
C SER A 168 -16.70 16.92 1.98
N LEU A 169 -17.79 16.50 1.35
CA LEU A 169 -18.72 15.57 1.98
C LEU A 169 -18.06 14.20 2.21
N SER A 170 -17.19 13.75 1.30
CA SER A 170 -16.40 12.52 1.49
C SER A 170 -15.62 12.53 2.81
N ASP A 171 -14.98 13.66 3.13
CA ASP A 171 -14.16 13.78 4.35
C ASP A 171 -15.02 13.75 5.63
N LEU A 172 -16.30 14.13 5.54
CA LEU A 172 -17.27 14.07 6.65
C LEU A 172 -17.89 12.69 6.83
N LEU A 173 -18.03 11.94 5.73
CA LEU A 173 -18.64 10.61 5.70
C LEU A 173 -17.62 9.50 5.98
N ASN A 174 -16.34 9.67 5.65
CA ASN A 174 -15.32 8.67 5.94
C ASN A 174 -15.04 8.57 7.44
N ASN A 175 -14.72 7.35 7.91
CA ASN A 175 -14.28 7.14 9.29
C ASN A 175 -12.79 7.53 9.43
N PRO A 176 -12.44 8.61 10.16
CA PRO A 176 -11.05 9.04 10.30
C PRO A 176 -10.20 8.06 11.14
N ASN A 177 -10.85 7.18 11.90
CA ASN A 177 -10.20 6.20 12.77
C ASN A 177 -10.18 4.79 12.15
N ALA A 178 -10.60 4.63 10.89
CA ALA A 178 -10.52 3.34 10.23
C ALA A 178 -9.06 2.90 10.10
N GLU A 179 -8.76 1.65 10.48
CA GLU A 179 -7.41 1.07 10.39
C GLU A 179 -6.86 1.09 8.96
N ARG A 180 -7.74 1.09 7.96
CA ARG A 180 -7.42 1.27 6.54
C ARG A 180 -8.24 2.42 5.96
N PRO A 181 -7.66 3.25 5.07
CA PRO A 181 -8.41 4.25 4.32
C PRO A 181 -9.53 3.56 3.54
N THR A 182 -10.78 3.92 3.84
CA THR A 182 -11.96 3.43 3.12
C THR A 182 -12.79 4.62 2.66
N ARG A 183 -13.41 4.48 1.48
CA ARG A 183 -14.43 5.42 1.00
C ARG A 183 -15.81 5.11 1.56
N LEU A 184 -15.95 4.01 2.30
CA LEU A 184 -17.22 3.60 2.86
C LEU A 184 -17.71 4.62 3.88
N MET A 185 -18.96 5.03 3.72
CA MET A 185 -19.63 5.89 4.68
C MET A 185 -19.61 5.26 6.09
N ARG A 186 -19.12 6.01 7.08
CA ARG A 186 -19.05 5.60 8.50
C ARG A 186 -20.39 5.14 9.04
N GLU A 187 -20.38 4.17 9.95
CA GLU A 187 -21.60 3.52 10.45
C GLU A 187 -22.35 4.36 11.49
N ASP A 188 -21.68 5.30 12.14
CA ASP A 188 -22.22 6.14 13.23
C ASP A 188 -22.96 7.39 12.74
N ILE A 189 -23.11 7.58 11.43
CA ILE A 189 -23.85 8.71 10.87
C ILE A 189 -25.35 8.56 11.14
N ASN A 190 -26.00 9.66 11.51
CA ASN A 190 -27.43 9.67 11.80
C ASN A 190 -28.24 9.52 10.50
N ASP A 191 -29.30 8.71 10.53
CA ASP A 191 -30.23 8.52 9.41
C ASP A 191 -30.83 9.86 8.93
N SER A 192 -31.02 10.83 9.84
CA SER A 192 -31.51 12.19 9.49
C SER A 192 -30.53 12.95 8.60
N ASP A 193 -29.23 12.81 8.84
CA ASP A 193 -28.19 13.50 8.07
C ASP A 193 -28.08 12.89 6.67
N ILE A 194 -28.16 11.56 6.57
CA ILE A 194 -28.26 10.84 5.30
C ILE A 194 -29.48 11.34 4.50
N GLU A 195 -30.64 11.47 5.14
CA GLU A 195 -31.86 11.95 4.48
C GLU A 195 -31.72 13.38 3.94
N ILE A 196 -31.09 14.29 4.70
CA ILE A 196 -30.80 15.66 4.23
C ILE A 196 -29.90 15.66 2.98
N ILE A 197 -28.87 14.81 2.97
CA ILE A 197 -27.93 14.66 1.85
C ILE A 197 -28.66 14.08 0.63
N TYR A 198 -29.36 12.95 0.80
CA TYR A 198 -30.06 12.27 -0.28
C TYR A 198 -31.14 13.15 -0.90
N ARG A 199 -31.88 13.92 -0.11
CA ARG A 199 -32.94 14.81 -0.62
C ARG A 199 -32.39 15.90 -1.53
N GLN A 200 -31.23 16.48 -1.21
CA GLN A 200 -30.56 17.45 -2.10
C GLN A 200 -30.10 16.79 -3.39
N LEU A 201 -29.48 15.61 -3.30
CA LEU A 201 -28.98 14.89 -4.48
C LEU A 201 -30.12 14.40 -5.39
N VAL A 202 -31.22 13.90 -4.82
CA VAL A 202 -32.46 13.58 -5.55
C VAL A 202 -32.96 14.80 -6.33
N ASN A 203 -33.01 15.98 -5.71
CA ASN A 203 -33.39 17.21 -6.39
C ASN A 203 -32.46 17.56 -7.56
N TYR A 204 -31.16 17.21 -7.48
CA TYR A 204 -30.23 17.38 -8.59
C TYR A 204 -30.44 16.33 -9.69
N LEU A 205 -30.62 15.06 -9.32
CA LEU A 205 -30.88 13.97 -10.28
C LEU A 205 -32.16 14.24 -11.08
N LEU A 206 -33.22 14.73 -10.44
CA LEU A 206 -34.47 15.11 -11.11
C LEU A 206 -34.28 16.26 -12.12
N GLN A 207 -33.34 17.18 -11.87
CA GLN A 207 -33.01 18.23 -12.83
C GLN A 207 -32.16 17.69 -13.98
N LEU A 208 -31.16 16.86 -13.70
CA LEU A 208 -30.31 16.23 -14.72
C LEU A 208 -31.13 15.31 -15.63
N PHE A 209 -32.11 14.59 -15.07
CA PHE A 209 -32.98 13.70 -15.84
C PHE A 209 -33.88 14.43 -16.85
N LYS A 210 -34.09 15.75 -16.69
CA LYS A 210 -34.82 16.58 -17.68
C LYS A 210 -33.97 16.98 -18.89
N LEU A 211 -32.66 16.71 -18.86
CA LEU A 211 -31.77 16.99 -19.98
C LEU A 211 -31.87 15.85 -20.98
N ASP A 212 -32.61 16.09 -22.06
CA ASP A 212 -32.88 15.11 -23.12
C ASP A 212 -31.95 15.24 -24.31
N PHE A 213 -31.53 14.08 -24.82
CA PHE A 213 -30.66 13.96 -26.00
C PHE A 213 -31.17 12.87 -26.94
N ASP A 214 -30.85 13.01 -28.23
CA ASP A 214 -31.32 12.10 -29.28
C ASP A 214 -30.40 10.89 -29.54
N ARG A 215 -29.13 10.96 -29.11
CA ARG A 215 -28.14 9.90 -29.36
C ARG A 215 -27.22 9.72 -28.15
N ILE A 216 -26.73 8.51 -27.96
CA ILE A 216 -25.69 8.19 -26.96
C ILE A 216 -24.32 8.55 -27.55
N GLY A 217 -23.49 9.21 -26.77
CA GLY A 217 -22.14 9.61 -27.19
C GLY A 217 -21.45 10.58 -26.24
N SER A 218 -20.23 10.96 -26.59
CA SER A 218 -19.49 12.01 -25.86
C SER A 218 -20.15 13.37 -26.05
N LEU A 219 -20.00 14.23 -25.04
CA LEU A 219 -20.42 15.62 -25.14
C LEU A 219 -19.65 16.35 -26.25
N PRO A 220 -20.29 17.31 -26.94
CA PRO A 220 -19.61 18.07 -27.99
C PRO A 220 -18.45 18.88 -27.39
N TRP A 221 -17.52 19.27 -28.27
CA TRP A 221 -16.50 20.25 -27.91
C TRP A 221 -17.15 21.59 -27.51
N PRO A 222 -16.62 22.30 -26.50
CA PRO A 222 -17.17 23.58 -26.07
C PRO A 222 -17.31 24.57 -27.24
N GLY A 223 -18.51 25.12 -27.42
CA GLY A 223 -18.84 26.06 -28.51
C GLY A 223 -19.48 25.43 -29.75
N VAL A 224 -19.57 24.09 -29.82
CA VAL A 224 -20.38 23.37 -30.83
C VAL A 224 -21.70 22.96 -30.19
N ASP A 225 -22.82 23.20 -30.87
CA ASP A 225 -24.14 22.81 -30.35
C ASP A 225 -24.21 21.30 -30.08
N ALA A 226 -24.66 20.93 -28.87
CA ALA A 226 -24.83 19.54 -28.43
C ALA A 226 -25.86 18.75 -29.24
N GLN A 227 -26.61 19.43 -30.11
CA GLN A 227 -27.60 18.85 -31.03
C GLN A 227 -26.99 18.51 -32.40
N SER A 228 -25.67 18.70 -32.59
CA SER A 228 -24.97 18.33 -33.83
C SER A 228 -25.04 16.81 -34.11
N ALA A 229 -25.24 16.45 -35.40
CA ALA A 229 -25.75 15.15 -35.85
C ALA A 229 -24.83 13.93 -35.68
N THR A 230 -23.56 14.13 -35.29
CA THR A 230 -22.59 13.04 -35.04
C THR A 230 -21.90 13.26 -33.72
N LEU A 231 -22.53 12.79 -32.64
CA LEU A 231 -21.84 12.63 -31.36
C LEU A 231 -20.78 11.54 -31.52
N ALA A 232 -19.58 11.83 -31.01
CA ALA A 232 -18.51 10.85 -30.96
C ALA A 232 -18.90 9.68 -30.03
N ARG A 233 -18.18 8.56 -30.13
CA ARG A 233 -18.34 7.46 -29.15
C ARG A 233 -18.25 8.01 -27.72
N PRO A 234 -18.96 7.42 -26.74
CA PRO A 234 -18.84 7.85 -25.35
C PRO A 234 -17.44 7.54 -24.81
N LEU A 235 -16.83 8.52 -24.13
CA LEU A 235 -15.63 8.35 -23.31
C LEU A 235 -16.06 8.06 -21.87
N THR A 236 -16.23 6.77 -21.56
CA THR A 236 -16.70 6.28 -20.26
C THR A 236 -15.54 6.04 -19.30
N PHE A 237 -15.84 6.01 -18.00
CA PHE A 237 -14.87 5.61 -16.98
C PHE A 237 -14.35 4.18 -17.22
N LYS A 238 -15.24 3.27 -17.63
CA LYS A 238 -14.88 1.88 -17.97
C LYS A 238 -13.82 1.81 -19.06
N ALA A 239 -14.07 2.42 -20.22
CA ALA A 239 -13.14 2.37 -21.34
C ALA A 239 -11.77 2.96 -20.98
N HIS A 240 -11.76 4.03 -20.17
CA HIS A 240 -10.55 4.57 -19.58
C HIS A 240 -9.85 3.55 -18.67
N SER A 241 -10.54 2.97 -17.70
CA SER A 241 -9.98 2.01 -16.74
C SER A 241 -9.40 0.77 -17.43
N ILE A 242 -10.06 0.24 -18.47
CA ILE A 242 -9.59 -0.93 -19.22
C ILE A 242 -8.26 -0.65 -19.93
N LEU A 243 -8.13 0.52 -20.56
CA LEU A 243 -6.86 0.91 -21.18
C LEU A 243 -5.79 1.20 -20.13
N GLN A 244 -6.16 1.99 -19.12
CA GLN A 244 -5.24 2.51 -18.12
C GLN A 244 -4.67 1.42 -17.23
N ASN A 245 -5.51 0.46 -16.82
CA ASN A 245 -5.12 -0.60 -15.91
C ASN A 245 -4.77 -1.87 -16.68
N GLY A 246 -5.52 -2.25 -17.72
CA GLY A 246 -5.32 -3.50 -18.45
C GLY A 246 -4.39 -3.39 -19.67
N GLY A 247 -4.13 -2.17 -20.16
CA GLY A 247 -3.36 -1.94 -21.38
C GLY A 247 -4.12 -2.18 -22.68
N VAL A 248 -5.44 -2.39 -22.60
CA VAL A 248 -6.25 -2.80 -23.75
C VAL A 248 -7.03 -1.61 -24.28
N ASN A 249 -6.78 -1.23 -25.53
CA ASN A 249 -7.52 -0.16 -26.17
C ASN A 249 -8.88 -0.68 -26.68
N THR A 250 -9.94 -0.40 -25.93
CA THR A 250 -11.33 -0.77 -26.28
C THR A 250 -12.13 0.39 -26.85
N PHE A 251 -11.46 1.50 -27.16
CA PHE A 251 -12.08 2.63 -27.79
C PHE A 251 -12.44 2.28 -29.24
N GLY A 252 -13.75 2.24 -29.54
CA GLY A 252 -14.24 2.02 -30.90
C GLY A 252 -13.98 3.22 -31.83
N ASP A 253 -14.61 3.20 -33.02
CA ASP A 253 -14.57 4.34 -33.94
C ASP A 253 -15.09 5.60 -33.23
N ARG A 254 -14.22 6.61 -33.14
CA ARG A 254 -14.55 7.88 -32.50
C ARG A 254 -15.76 8.55 -33.13
N ARG A 255 -16.07 8.30 -34.40
CA ARG A 255 -17.18 8.93 -35.12
C ARG A 255 -18.55 8.29 -34.85
N GLN A 256 -18.58 7.18 -34.11
CA GLN A 256 -19.78 6.37 -33.95
C GLN A 256 -20.41 6.54 -32.56
N GLY A 257 -21.52 7.28 -32.49
CA GLY A 257 -22.46 7.24 -31.36
C GLY A 257 -23.55 6.18 -31.55
N TYR A 258 -24.31 5.88 -30.51
CA TYR A 258 -25.35 4.83 -30.52
C TYR A 258 -26.75 5.43 -30.57
N THR A 259 -27.69 4.67 -31.14
CA THR A 259 -29.10 5.08 -31.28
C THR A 259 -30.06 4.27 -30.44
N THR A 260 -29.57 3.17 -29.84
CA THR A 260 -30.35 2.32 -28.94
C THR A 260 -29.55 2.01 -27.67
N THR A 261 -30.24 1.73 -26.57
CA THR A 261 -29.58 1.25 -25.33
C THR A 261 -28.96 -0.12 -25.55
N THR A 262 -29.62 -1.01 -26.28
CA THR A 262 -29.14 -2.36 -26.56
C THR A 262 -27.77 -2.34 -27.25
N GLU A 263 -27.59 -1.52 -28.28
CA GLU A 263 -26.30 -1.35 -28.98
C GLU A 263 -25.21 -0.85 -28.03
N TYR A 264 -25.54 0.13 -27.18
CA TYR A 264 -24.58 0.68 -26.22
C TYR A 264 -24.18 -0.35 -25.15
N PHE A 265 -25.12 -1.10 -24.58
CA PHE A 265 -24.78 -2.14 -23.59
C PHE A 265 -23.94 -3.25 -24.20
N GLN A 266 -24.24 -3.67 -25.45
CA GLN A 266 -23.40 -4.62 -26.18
C GLN A 266 -22.00 -4.08 -26.43
N TYR A 267 -21.87 -2.79 -26.77
CA TYR A 267 -20.57 -2.14 -26.91
C TYR A 267 -19.77 -2.18 -25.62
N VAL A 268 -20.37 -1.77 -24.49
CA VAL A 268 -19.69 -1.69 -23.19
C VAL A 268 -19.28 -3.08 -22.67
N VAL A 269 -20.16 -4.09 -22.73
CA VAL A 269 -19.80 -5.48 -22.34
C VAL A 269 -18.75 -6.07 -23.29
N GLY A 270 -18.77 -5.66 -24.56
CA GLY A 270 -17.72 -6.02 -25.52
C GLY A 270 -16.33 -5.53 -25.09
N GLN A 271 -16.24 -4.47 -24.29
CA GLN A 271 -14.97 -3.97 -23.76
C GLN A 271 -14.39 -4.90 -22.70
N ASP A 272 -15.22 -5.44 -21.79
CA ASP A 272 -14.77 -6.45 -20.83
C ASP A 272 -14.28 -7.71 -21.56
N TRP A 273 -15.01 -8.15 -22.59
CA TRP A 273 -14.58 -9.26 -23.43
C TRP A 273 -13.22 -9.00 -24.08
N ALA A 274 -13.01 -7.80 -24.62
CA ALA A 274 -11.74 -7.43 -25.23
C ALA A 274 -10.59 -7.45 -24.21
N GLN A 275 -10.79 -6.97 -22.98
CA GLN A 275 -9.77 -7.05 -21.94
C GLN A 275 -9.45 -8.49 -21.55
N LEU A 276 -10.48 -9.32 -21.33
CA LEU A 276 -10.30 -10.74 -21.02
C LEU A 276 -9.44 -11.45 -22.07
N VAL A 277 -9.72 -11.18 -23.36
CA VAL A 277 -9.01 -11.82 -24.47
C VAL A 277 -7.60 -11.27 -24.65
N GLN A 278 -7.42 -9.95 -24.60
CA GLN A 278 -6.19 -9.28 -25.04
C GLN A 278 -5.18 -9.01 -23.91
N GLN A 279 -5.63 -8.83 -22.66
CA GLN A 279 -4.71 -8.62 -21.53
C GLN A 279 -4.14 -9.99 -21.11
N PRO A 280 -2.83 -10.23 -21.18
CA PRO A 280 -2.23 -11.54 -20.92
C PRO A 280 -2.57 -12.09 -19.53
N ASN A 281 -2.45 -11.27 -18.50
CA ASN A 281 -2.67 -11.64 -17.09
C ASN A 281 -4.13 -11.49 -16.63
N SER A 282 -5.10 -11.43 -17.54
CA SER A 282 -6.52 -11.32 -17.22
C SER A 282 -7.12 -12.56 -16.54
N THR A 283 -6.39 -13.68 -16.53
CA THR A 283 -6.84 -14.96 -15.94
C THR A 283 -5.70 -15.69 -15.24
N VAL A 284 -5.99 -16.49 -14.21
CA VAL A 284 -4.99 -17.34 -13.53
C VAL A 284 -5.36 -18.82 -13.63
N GLY A 285 -4.57 -19.53 -14.44
CA GLY A 285 -4.75 -20.96 -14.65
C GLY A 285 -5.99 -21.32 -15.47
N LEU A 286 -6.12 -22.62 -15.77
CA LEU A 286 -7.15 -23.11 -16.68
C LEU A 286 -8.58 -22.95 -16.14
N TYR A 287 -8.77 -23.07 -14.83
CA TYR A 287 -10.10 -23.02 -14.22
C TYR A 287 -10.70 -21.61 -14.29
N ASP A 288 -9.92 -20.60 -13.88
CA ASP A 288 -10.34 -19.19 -13.93
C ASP A 288 -10.62 -18.75 -15.36
N ALA A 289 -9.73 -19.09 -16.30
CA ALA A 289 -9.89 -18.72 -17.70
C ALA A 289 -11.21 -19.25 -18.31
N LYS A 290 -11.55 -20.51 -18.04
CA LYS A 290 -12.82 -21.10 -18.50
C LYS A 290 -14.03 -20.43 -17.87
N ASN A 291 -14.01 -20.20 -16.55
CA ASN A 291 -15.14 -19.59 -15.85
C ASN A 291 -15.38 -18.16 -16.31
N LYS A 292 -14.33 -17.34 -16.46
CA LYS A 292 -14.45 -15.99 -16.99
C LYS A 292 -14.99 -16.02 -18.42
N TYR A 293 -14.44 -16.86 -19.29
CA TYR A 293 -14.93 -17.01 -20.67
C TYR A 293 -16.44 -17.30 -20.70
N MET A 294 -16.88 -18.31 -19.94
CA MET A 294 -18.29 -18.68 -19.85
C MET A 294 -19.15 -17.55 -19.30
N ALA A 295 -18.73 -16.96 -18.18
CA ALA A 295 -19.46 -15.92 -17.50
C ALA A 295 -19.69 -14.69 -18.40
N PHE A 296 -18.68 -14.27 -19.16
CA PHE A 296 -18.79 -13.13 -20.07
C PHE A 296 -19.61 -13.45 -21.34
N GLN A 297 -19.57 -14.69 -21.84
CA GLN A 297 -20.45 -15.12 -22.94
C GLN A 297 -21.93 -15.10 -22.52
N VAL A 298 -22.22 -15.65 -21.34
CA VAL A 298 -23.57 -15.64 -20.76
C VAL A 298 -24.04 -14.21 -20.50
N LEU A 299 -23.19 -13.37 -19.90
CA LEU A 299 -23.51 -11.95 -19.66
C LEU A 299 -23.86 -11.23 -20.96
N LYS A 300 -23.07 -11.42 -22.03
CA LYS A 300 -23.32 -10.83 -23.34
C LYS A 300 -24.65 -11.31 -23.94
N ALA A 301 -25.00 -12.58 -23.76
CA ALA A 301 -26.23 -13.18 -24.26
C ALA A 301 -27.49 -12.71 -23.50
N LEU A 302 -27.36 -12.33 -22.22
CA LEU A 302 -28.46 -11.86 -21.37
C LEU A 302 -28.83 -10.38 -21.58
N ILE A 303 -27.99 -9.58 -22.26
CA ILE A 303 -28.23 -8.14 -22.44
C ILE A 303 -29.64 -7.83 -22.97
N PRO A 304 -30.14 -8.48 -24.05
CA PRO A 304 -31.47 -8.15 -24.59
C PRO A 304 -32.61 -8.36 -23.58
N ASP A 305 -32.46 -9.31 -22.65
CA ASP A 305 -33.45 -9.64 -21.63
C ASP A 305 -33.47 -8.60 -20.49
N LEU A 306 -32.41 -7.79 -20.38
CA LEU A 306 -32.17 -6.80 -19.34
C LEU A 306 -32.34 -5.35 -19.80
N VAL A 307 -32.83 -5.14 -21.03
CA VAL A 307 -33.14 -3.81 -21.57
C VAL A 307 -34.63 -3.53 -21.43
N ASN A 308 -34.97 -2.40 -20.80
CA ASN A 308 -36.34 -1.92 -20.78
C ASN A 308 -36.76 -1.44 -22.17
N ALA A 309 -37.72 -2.14 -22.80
CA ALA A 309 -38.18 -1.81 -24.15
C ALA A 309 -38.73 -0.37 -24.29
N LYS A 310 -39.34 0.21 -23.24
CA LYS A 310 -39.79 1.62 -23.25
C LYS A 310 -38.63 2.59 -23.41
N TYR A 311 -37.44 2.23 -22.92
CA TYR A 311 -36.25 3.08 -22.85
C TYR A 311 -35.13 2.66 -23.80
N ASP A 312 -35.38 1.72 -24.72
CA ASP A 312 -34.36 1.30 -25.69
C ASP A 312 -34.08 2.40 -26.72
N ARG A 313 -35.12 3.08 -27.22
CA ARG A 313 -35.05 4.17 -28.22
C ARG A 313 -35.58 5.52 -27.72
N CYS A 314 -35.59 5.72 -26.40
CA CYS A 314 -36.09 6.95 -25.80
C CYS A 314 -35.06 8.09 -25.85
N LYS A 315 -35.41 9.24 -25.26
CA LYS A 315 -34.43 10.30 -25.01
C LYS A 315 -33.37 9.81 -24.03
N PHE A 316 -32.12 10.05 -24.39
CA PHE A 316 -30.95 9.74 -23.58
C PHE A 316 -30.67 10.88 -22.60
N LYS A 317 -29.87 10.59 -21.56
CA LYS A 317 -29.66 11.48 -20.42
C LYS A 317 -28.18 11.80 -20.24
N LEU A 318 -27.90 12.92 -19.59
CA LEU A 318 -26.55 13.24 -19.13
C LEU A 318 -26.17 12.33 -17.97
N ILE A 319 -25.19 11.46 -18.18
CA ILE A 319 -24.64 10.54 -17.17
C ILE A 319 -23.23 11.00 -16.82
N CYS A 320 -22.88 10.90 -15.55
CA CYS A 320 -21.51 11.02 -15.08
C CYS A 320 -21.20 9.75 -14.28
N ASP A 321 -20.29 8.91 -14.78
CA ASP A 321 -20.00 7.60 -14.15
C ASP A 321 -19.44 7.78 -12.73
N ASP A 322 -18.78 8.91 -12.44
CA ASP A 322 -18.15 9.21 -11.15
C ASP A 322 -18.98 10.14 -10.24
N LEU A 323 -20.21 10.50 -10.62
CA LEU A 323 -21.07 11.33 -9.77
C LEU A 323 -21.62 10.53 -8.59
N GLY A 324 -21.16 10.88 -7.38
CA GLY A 324 -21.66 10.36 -6.11
C GLY A 324 -21.49 11.34 -4.96
N LEU A 325 -21.52 10.82 -3.73
CA LEU A 325 -21.40 11.63 -2.50
C LEU A 325 -20.04 12.32 -2.36
N ALA A 326 -18.99 11.74 -2.93
CA ALA A 326 -17.63 12.27 -2.84
C ALA A 326 -17.43 13.57 -3.62
N ASN A 327 -18.31 13.85 -4.58
CA ASN A 327 -18.25 15.01 -5.48
C ASN A 327 -18.95 16.24 -4.90
N LEU A 328 -19.53 16.13 -3.70
CA LEU A 328 -20.31 17.19 -3.06
C LEU A 328 -19.47 17.99 -2.07
N ILE A 329 -19.58 19.31 -2.15
CA ILE A 329 -19.02 20.25 -1.18
C ILE A 329 -20.17 20.88 -0.40
N VAL A 330 -20.15 20.72 0.92
CA VAL A 330 -21.17 21.27 1.82
C VAL A 330 -20.67 22.52 2.53
N ARG A 331 -21.59 23.38 2.98
CA ARG A 331 -21.24 24.64 3.65
C ARG A 331 -20.42 24.43 4.91
N SER A 332 -20.78 23.47 5.75
CA SER A 332 -20.02 23.11 6.95
C SER A 332 -20.37 21.72 7.48
N LYS A 333 -19.65 21.24 8.50
CA LYS A 333 -19.98 19.97 9.20
C LYS A 333 -21.37 19.96 9.86
N LYS A 334 -21.91 21.13 10.22
CA LYS A 334 -23.25 21.26 10.85
C LYS A 334 -24.34 21.59 9.84
N ASP A 335 -23.98 22.34 8.80
CA ASP A 335 -24.87 22.71 7.70
C ASP A 335 -24.48 21.92 6.45
N LEU A 336 -25.18 20.79 6.26
CA LEU A 336 -25.01 19.86 5.15
C LEU A 336 -25.60 20.39 3.82
N THR A 337 -25.93 21.68 3.73
CA THR A 337 -26.34 22.31 2.46
C THR A 337 -25.21 22.20 1.45
N VAL A 338 -25.49 21.58 0.31
CA VAL A 338 -24.56 21.47 -0.81
C VAL A 338 -24.41 22.84 -1.47
N ILE A 339 -23.17 23.32 -1.53
CA ILE A 339 -22.79 24.59 -2.16
C ILE A 339 -21.86 24.39 -3.35
N GLY A 340 -21.50 23.14 -3.66
CA GLY A 340 -20.65 22.76 -4.77
C GLY A 340 -20.88 21.33 -5.21
N VAL A 341 -20.99 21.12 -6.52
CA VAL A 341 -20.85 19.82 -7.19
C VAL A 341 -19.66 19.93 -8.13
N VAL A 342 -18.64 19.12 -7.88
CA VAL A 342 -17.34 19.19 -8.57
C VAL A 342 -16.99 17.84 -9.18
N ASP A 343 -15.87 17.76 -9.90
CA ASP A 343 -15.34 16.52 -10.44
C ASP A 343 -16.35 15.75 -11.30
N LEU A 344 -16.94 16.46 -12.27
CA LEU A 344 -17.91 15.93 -13.23
C LEU A 344 -17.21 15.34 -14.46
N GLU A 345 -16.05 14.75 -14.23
CA GLU A 345 -15.32 14.00 -15.25
C GLU A 345 -16.05 12.71 -15.62
N TRP A 346 -15.77 12.18 -16.81
CA TRP A 346 -16.49 11.02 -17.36
C TRP A 346 -18.00 11.29 -17.56
N SER A 347 -18.36 12.54 -17.85
CA SER A 347 -19.71 12.92 -18.24
C SER A 347 -19.96 12.68 -19.73
N TYR A 348 -21.00 11.93 -20.07
CA TYR A 348 -21.40 11.60 -21.44
C TYR A 348 -22.93 11.51 -21.55
N VAL A 349 -23.44 11.41 -22.77
CA VAL A 349 -24.85 11.13 -23.03
C VAL A 349 -25.05 9.63 -23.08
N GLY A 350 -25.90 9.07 -22.22
CA GLY A 350 -26.12 7.64 -22.08
C GLY A 350 -27.58 7.22 -21.81
N PRO A 351 -27.84 5.91 -21.67
CA PRO A 351 -29.18 5.36 -21.48
C PRO A 351 -29.94 5.91 -20.27
N ALA A 352 -31.21 6.28 -20.45
CA ALA A 352 -32.05 6.74 -19.35
C ALA A 352 -32.22 5.69 -18.24
N GLN A 353 -32.29 4.40 -18.60
CA GLN A 353 -32.38 3.31 -17.63
C GLN A 353 -31.09 3.06 -16.84
N LEU A 354 -29.93 3.42 -17.39
CA LEU A 354 -28.66 3.40 -16.66
C LEU A 354 -28.63 4.54 -15.62
N PHE A 355 -29.08 5.74 -16.01
CA PHE A 355 -29.24 6.88 -15.10
C PHE A 355 -30.26 6.58 -13.98
N GLY A 356 -31.42 6.02 -14.34
CA GLY A 356 -32.51 5.68 -13.42
C GLY A 356 -32.35 4.33 -12.73
N SER A 357 -31.13 3.83 -12.57
CA SER A 357 -30.85 2.57 -11.89
C SER A 357 -30.68 2.77 -10.37
N ALA A 358 -30.77 1.69 -9.60
CA ALA A 358 -30.36 1.71 -8.20
C ALA A 358 -28.93 2.27 -8.06
N PRO A 359 -28.71 3.38 -7.32
CA PRO A 359 -27.41 4.05 -7.35
C PRO A 359 -26.34 3.24 -6.60
N TRP A 360 -25.15 3.10 -7.20
CA TRP A 360 -24.03 2.42 -6.54
C TRP A 360 -23.47 3.25 -5.38
N TRP A 361 -23.50 4.58 -5.47
CA TRP A 361 -22.85 5.51 -4.54
C TRP A 361 -23.59 5.73 -3.22
N LEU A 362 -24.68 5.00 -2.93
CA LEU A 362 -25.48 5.20 -1.70
C LEU A 362 -24.63 5.08 -0.43
N LEU A 363 -23.61 4.22 -0.43
CA LEU A 363 -22.64 4.09 0.67
C LEU A 363 -21.26 4.69 0.33
N GLN A 364 -21.19 5.55 -0.68
CA GLN A 364 -20.00 6.22 -1.22
C GLN A 364 -18.97 5.31 -1.91
N ASP A 365 -19.17 3.98 -1.86
CA ASP A 365 -18.28 3.01 -2.45
C ASP A 365 -18.99 2.08 -3.44
N ARG A 366 -18.28 1.62 -4.48
CA ARG A 366 -18.86 0.74 -5.50
C ARG A 366 -18.94 -0.69 -4.96
N PRO A 367 -20.01 -1.46 -5.26
CA PRO A 367 -20.17 -2.83 -4.79
C PRO A 367 -19.29 -3.86 -5.52
N VAL A 368 -18.08 -3.49 -5.95
CA VAL A 368 -17.20 -4.35 -6.76
C VAL A 368 -15.84 -4.59 -6.10
N ASN A 369 -15.67 -4.16 -4.84
CA ASN A 369 -14.45 -4.39 -4.07
C ASN A 369 -14.65 -5.47 -3.00
N SER A 370 -13.55 -5.88 -2.38
CA SER A 370 -13.52 -6.97 -1.41
C SER A 370 -14.39 -6.78 -0.17
N ALA A 371 -14.78 -5.54 0.18
CA ALA A 371 -15.73 -5.30 1.28
C ALA A 371 -17.16 -5.80 0.96
N TRP A 372 -17.44 -6.11 -0.31
CA TRP A 372 -18.73 -6.63 -0.79
C TRP A 372 -18.71 -8.12 -1.13
N ASP A 373 -17.58 -8.81 -0.95
CA ASP A 373 -17.47 -10.23 -1.23
C ASP A 373 -18.29 -11.04 -0.20
N CYS A 374 -18.88 -12.16 -0.63
CA CYS A 374 -19.71 -13.00 0.22
C CYS A 374 -18.85 -13.97 1.04
N GLU A 375 -19.05 -14.00 2.36
CA GLU A 375 -18.42 -14.96 3.28
C GLU A 375 -19.31 -16.21 3.43
N ASP A 376 -18.82 -17.41 3.11
CA ASP A 376 -19.53 -18.70 3.34
C ASP A 376 -21.03 -18.70 2.93
N ASP A 377 -21.33 -18.24 1.71
CA ASP A 377 -22.68 -18.08 1.15
C ASP A 377 -23.60 -17.05 1.85
N LYS A 378 -23.16 -16.39 2.91
CA LYS A 378 -23.91 -15.32 3.57
C LYS A 378 -23.71 -13.99 2.83
N PRO A 379 -24.78 -13.19 2.61
CA PRO A 379 -24.63 -11.87 2.02
C PRO A 379 -23.78 -10.99 2.94
N PRO A 380 -22.92 -10.13 2.39
CA PRO A 380 -22.02 -9.31 3.20
C PRO A 380 -22.85 -8.34 4.04
N LYS A 381 -22.40 -8.04 5.28
CA LYS A 381 -23.13 -7.17 6.22
C LYS A 381 -23.46 -5.80 5.59
N ILE A 382 -22.57 -5.29 4.72
CA ILE A 382 -22.76 -4.05 3.97
C ILE A 382 -23.97 -4.07 3.03
N ALA A 383 -24.34 -5.23 2.46
CA ALA A 383 -25.47 -5.33 1.53
C ALA A 383 -26.80 -4.99 2.22
N ALA A 384 -27.01 -5.45 3.46
CA ALA A 384 -28.22 -5.13 4.23
C ALA A 384 -28.36 -3.61 4.44
N ARG A 385 -27.23 -2.95 4.76
CA ARG A 385 -27.16 -1.49 4.90
C ARG A 385 -27.42 -0.77 3.59
N TYR A 386 -26.86 -1.25 2.47
CA TYR A 386 -27.11 -0.71 1.14
C TYR A 386 -28.61 -0.76 0.80
N PHE A 387 -29.27 -1.89 1.02
CA PHE A 387 -30.70 -2.01 0.76
C PHE A 387 -31.56 -1.17 1.71
N LYS A 388 -31.14 -0.93 2.95
CA LYS A 388 -31.78 0.05 3.85
C LYS A 388 -31.70 1.46 3.24
N CYS A 389 -30.50 1.88 2.82
CA CYS A 389 -30.29 3.17 2.16
C CYS A 389 -31.06 3.29 0.84
N LEU A 390 -31.13 2.22 0.03
CA LEU A 390 -31.87 2.20 -1.23
C LEU A 390 -33.37 2.39 -1.00
N LYS A 391 -33.96 1.73 0.01
CA LYS A 391 -35.36 1.94 0.38
C LYS A 391 -35.64 3.39 0.78
N SER A 392 -34.77 3.98 1.62
CA SER A 392 -34.87 5.39 1.99
C SER A 392 -34.72 6.31 0.79
N PHE A 393 -33.78 6.05 -0.10
CA PHE A 393 -33.56 6.81 -1.33
C PHE A 393 -34.78 6.78 -2.25
N ILE A 394 -35.36 5.60 -2.50
CA ILE A 394 -36.57 5.45 -3.31
C ILE A 394 -37.73 6.26 -2.71
N ARG A 395 -37.94 6.16 -1.39
CA ARG A 395 -38.99 6.96 -0.70
C ARG A 395 -38.78 8.46 -0.93
N ILE A 396 -37.56 8.95 -0.69
CA ILE A 396 -37.23 10.38 -0.85
C ILE A 396 -37.43 10.81 -2.31
N LEU A 397 -37.01 9.98 -3.26
CA LEU A 397 -37.19 10.24 -4.68
C LEU A 397 -38.66 10.39 -5.06
N GLU A 398 -39.53 9.50 -4.57
CA GLU A 398 -40.98 9.59 -4.80
C GLU A 398 -41.59 10.85 -4.17
N GLU A 399 -41.20 11.20 -2.94
CA GLU A 399 -41.66 12.41 -2.26
C GLU A 399 -41.25 13.69 -2.99
N GLU A 400 -40.05 13.73 -3.58
CA GLU A 400 -39.61 14.90 -4.36
C GLU A 400 -40.23 14.93 -5.77
N GLU A 401 -40.46 13.77 -6.41
CA GLU A 401 -41.19 13.70 -7.68
C GLU A 401 -42.64 14.18 -7.54
N GLU A 402 -43.32 13.83 -6.45
CA GLU A 402 -44.69 14.28 -6.14
C GLU A 402 -44.82 15.81 -6.04
N LYS A 403 -43.73 16.50 -5.69
CA LYS A 403 -43.71 17.98 -5.60
C LYS A 403 -43.60 18.65 -6.96
N ILE A 404 -43.25 17.92 -8.03
CA ILE A 404 -43.06 18.49 -9.36
C ILE A 404 -44.40 18.47 -10.12
N PRO A 405 -44.93 19.63 -10.54
CA PRO A 405 -46.18 19.69 -11.30
C PRO A 405 -46.07 18.92 -12.64
N GLY A 406 -47.06 18.07 -12.93
CA GLY A 406 -47.14 17.31 -14.19
C GLY A 406 -46.36 15.98 -14.23
N HIS A 407 -45.76 15.54 -13.12
CA HIS A 407 -45.04 14.27 -13.02
C HIS A 407 -45.96 13.11 -12.59
N GLU A 408 -47.03 12.85 -13.35
CA GLU A 408 -47.98 11.77 -13.02
C GLU A 408 -47.36 10.36 -13.14
N GLU A 409 -46.35 10.18 -14.01
CA GLU A 409 -45.73 8.87 -14.24
C GLU A 409 -44.60 8.48 -13.27
N ARG A 410 -44.12 9.39 -12.40
CA ARG A 410 -42.96 9.15 -11.50
C ARG A 410 -41.82 8.40 -12.19
N GLU A 411 -41.37 8.96 -13.31
CA GLU A 411 -40.55 8.24 -14.29
C GLU A 411 -39.23 7.72 -13.70
N LEU A 412 -38.57 8.51 -12.84
CA LEU A 412 -37.25 8.16 -12.32
C LEU A 412 -37.35 7.14 -11.19
N SER A 413 -38.25 7.31 -10.22
CA SER A 413 -38.44 6.27 -9.18
C SER A 413 -38.98 4.97 -9.74
N SER A 414 -39.83 5.02 -10.77
CA SER A 414 -40.32 3.83 -11.48
C SER A 414 -39.20 3.06 -12.17
N LEU A 415 -38.25 3.76 -12.79
CA LEU A 415 -37.05 3.16 -13.36
C LEU A 415 -36.17 2.50 -12.30
N VAL A 416 -35.97 3.15 -11.14
CA VAL A 416 -35.16 2.59 -10.05
C VAL A 416 -35.80 1.31 -9.52
N LYS A 417 -37.12 1.32 -9.27
CA LYS A 417 -37.89 0.13 -8.85
C LYS A 417 -37.87 -0.98 -9.91
N TRP A 418 -37.99 -0.63 -11.19
CA TRP A 418 -37.87 -1.58 -12.29
C TRP A 418 -36.48 -2.21 -12.33
N SER A 419 -35.41 -1.43 -12.19
CA SER A 419 -34.04 -1.95 -12.21
C SER A 419 -33.78 -2.95 -11.07
N GLN A 420 -34.40 -2.72 -9.91
CA GLN A 420 -34.32 -3.62 -8.76
C GLN A 420 -35.11 -4.92 -9.00
N THR A 421 -36.34 -4.82 -9.48
CA THR A 421 -37.24 -5.97 -9.66
C THR A 421 -36.85 -6.86 -10.83
N SER A 422 -36.31 -6.29 -11.91
CA SER A 422 -35.82 -7.01 -13.09
C SER A 422 -34.41 -7.57 -12.95
N GLY A 423 -33.67 -7.17 -11.90
CA GLY A 423 -32.24 -7.47 -11.77
C GLY A 423 -31.31 -6.62 -12.64
N ALA A 424 -31.83 -5.72 -13.50
CA ALA A 424 -31.04 -4.85 -14.36
C ALA A 424 -30.08 -3.93 -13.59
N MET A 425 -30.39 -3.58 -12.33
CA MET A 425 -29.47 -2.81 -11.49
C MET A 425 -28.07 -3.44 -11.39
N TRP A 426 -27.98 -4.77 -11.38
CA TRP A 426 -26.72 -5.48 -11.27
C TRP A 426 -25.89 -5.36 -12.56
N LEU A 427 -26.54 -5.51 -13.71
CA LEU A 427 -25.90 -5.26 -15.00
C LEU A 427 -25.41 -3.80 -15.07
N HIS A 428 -26.24 -2.83 -14.71
CA HIS A 428 -25.89 -1.41 -14.73
C HIS A 428 -24.68 -1.08 -13.83
N MET A 429 -24.55 -1.74 -12.67
CA MET A 429 -23.36 -1.62 -11.82
C MET A 429 -22.10 -2.18 -12.51
N LEU A 430 -22.21 -3.33 -13.19
CA LEU A 430 -21.11 -3.90 -13.98
C LEU A 430 -20.73 -3.03 -15.19
N LEU A 431 -21.70 -2.37 -15.82
CA LEU A 431 -21.47 -1.50 -16.98
C LEU A 431 -20.76 -0.20 -16.61
N SER A 432 -20.86 0.24 -15.36
CA SER A 432 -20.31 1.51 -14.86
C SER A 432 -19.01 1.35 -14.05
N SER A 433 -18.54 0.12 -13.83
CA SER A 433 -17.23 -0.20 -13.22
C SER A 433 -16.13 -0.39 -14.28
N GLY A 434 -14.89 -0.64 -13.83
CA GLY A 434 -13.79 -1.07 -14.72
C GLY A 434 -13.98 -2.51 -15.20
N PHE A 435 -12.88 -3.27 -15.31
CA PHE A 435 -12.96 -4.70 -15.60
C PHE A 435 -13.74 -5.43 -14.50
N ASN A 436 -14.57 -6.39 -14.89
CA ASN A 436 -15.46 -7.07 -13.95
C ASN A 436 -14.93 -8.44 -13.55
N ASP A 437 -14.91 -8.72 -12.26
CA ASP A 437 -14.74 -10.08 -11.75
C ASP A 437 -16.09 -10.82 -11.76
N TYR A 438 -16.08 -12.06 -12.28
CA TYR A 438 -17.23 -12.95 -12.29
C TYR A 438 -17.66 -13.38 -10.87
N CYS A 439 -16.79 -13.20 -9.88
CA CYS A 439 -17.06 -13.39 -8.46
C CYS A 439 -17.62 -12.14 -7.76
N SER A 440 -17.51 -10.95 -8.37
CA SER A 440 -17.94 -9.70 -7.74
C SER A 440 -19.41 -9.74 -7.32
N PHE A 441 -19.76 -8.94 -6.31
CA PHE A 441 -21.10 -8.95 -5.73
C PHE A 441 -22.23 -8.73 -6.77
N PRO A 442 -22.20 -7.69 -7.64
CA PRO A 442 -23.19 -7.51 -8.70
C PRO A 442 -23.28 -8.69 -9.65
N PHE A 443 -22.14 -9.29 -10.01
CA PHE A 443 -22.11 -10.45 -10.91
C PHE A 443 -22.79 -11.66 -10.27
N THR A 444 -22.47 -11.93 -9.00
CA THR A 444 -23.09 -13.01 -8.22
C THR A 444 -24.60 -12.78 -8.04
N GLN A 445 -25.03 -11.54 -7.77
CA GLN A 445 -26.45 -11.22 -7.64
C GLN A 445 -27.19 -11.34 -8.98
N LEU A 446 -26.56 -10.93 -10.09
CA LEU A 446 -27.13 -11.09 -11.42
C LEU A 446 -27.31 -12.58 -11.76
N ARG A 447 -26.28 -13.40 -11.55
CA ARG A 447 -26.35 -14.85 -11.75
C ARG A 447 -27.40 -15.51 -10.88
N ARG A 448 -27.53 -15.10 -9.61
CA ARG A 448 -28.59 -15.59 -8.70
C ARG A 448 -29.99 -15.21 -9.19
N HIS A 449 -30.17 -13.97 -9.65
CA HIS A 449 -31.47 -13.49 -10.15
C HIS A 449 -31.92 -14.26 -11.40
N PHE A 450 -30.98 -14.61 -12.28
CA PHE A 450 -31.23 -15.33 -13.53
C PHE A 450 -30.86 -16.81 -13.47
N HIS A 451 -30.78 -17.43 -12.29
CA HIS A 451 -30.19 -18.77 -12.09
C HIS A 451 -30.56 -19.81 -13.18
N THR A 452 -31.86 -19.97 -13.45
CA THR A 452 -32.34 -20.95 -14.46
C THR A 452 -31.90 -20.59 -15.87
N GLU A 453 -32.05 -19.33 -16.29
CA GLU A 453 -31.66 -18.90 -17.64
C GLU A 453 -30.13 -18.89 -17.77
N TRP A 454 -29.42 -18.53 -16.71
CA TRP A 454 -27.96 -18.56 -16.62
C TRP A 454 -27.41 -19.96 -16.90
N LEU A 455 -27.90 -20.98 -16.18
CA LEU A 455 -27.49 -22.38 -16.39
C LEU A 455 -27.77 -22.87 -17.81
N LYS A 456 -28.94 -22.51 -18.37
CA LYS A 456 -29.29 -22.84 -19.75
C LYS A 456 -28.31 -22.22 -20.75
N ARG A 457 -27.95 -20.94 -20.58
CA ARG A 457 -26.95 -20.28 -21.44
C ARG A 457 -25.55 -20.87 -21.24
N GLU A 458 -25.18 -21.25 -20.01
CA GLU A 458 -23.92 -21.95 -19.75
C GLU A 458 -23.85 -23.28 -20.51
N GLU A 459 -24.93 -24.05 -20.56
CA GLU A 459 -25.00 -25.27 -21.37
C GLU A 459 -24.89 -24.97 -22.88
N GLU A 460 -25.54 -23.91 -23.36
CA GLU A 460 -25.46 -23.47 -24.77
C GLU A 460 -24.03 -23.10 -25.20
N PHE A 461 -23.24 -22.49 -24.32
CA PHE A 461 -21.87 -22.04 -24.60
C PHE A 461 -20.79 -23.04 -24.17
N ASN A 462 -21.15 -24.22 -23.65
CA ASN A 462 -20.21 -25.24 -23.18
C ASN A 462 -19.52 -25.98 -24.33
N ASN A 463 -18.78 -25.24 -25.17
CA ASN A 463 -17.92 -25.79 -26.21
C ASN A 463 -16.54 -26.11 -25.62
N THR A 464 -16.36 -27.36 -25.20
CA THR A 464 -15.14 -27.81 -24.52
C THR A 464 -13.87 -27.52 -25.32
N GLU A 465 -13.88 -27.64 -26.65
CA GLU A 465 -12.66 -27.45 -27.45
C GLU A 465 -12.20 -25.99 -27.48
N GLU A 466 -13.12 -25.05 -27.72
CA GLU A 466 -12.83 -23.62 -27.74
C GLU A 466 -12.45 -23.10 -26.35
N LEU A 467 -13.13 -23.58 -25.30
CA LEU A 467 -12.83 -23.28 -23.90
C LEU A 467 -11.44 -23.76 -23.48
N GLU A 468 -11.07 -25.00 -23.84
CA GLU A 468 -9.73 -25.53 -23.56
C GLU A 468 -8.66 -24.77 -24.33
N ALA A 469 -8.89 -24.48 -25.61
CA ALA A 469 -7.95 -23.72 -26.44
C ALA A 469 -7.73 -22.30 -25.89
N PHE A 470 -8.80 -21.61 -25.49
CA PHE A 470 -8.72 -20.31 -24.84
C PHE A 470 -7.92 -20.38 -23.53
N ALA A 471 -8.27 -21.33 -22.66
CA ALA A 471 -7.63 -21.47 -21.35
C ALA A 471 -6.13 -21.81 -21.45
N VAL A 472 -5.75 -22.72 -22.35
CA VAL A 472 -4.34 -23.07 -22.58
C VAL A 472 -3.57 -21.86 -23.13
N ARG A 473 -4.16 -21.12 -24.07
CA ARG A 473 -3.55 -19.89 -24.59
C ARG A 473 -3.31 -18.87 -23.49
N LYS A 474 -4.31 -18.61 -22.64
CA LYS A 474 -4.20 -17.65 -21.53
C LYS A 474 -3.12 -18.03 -20.51
N VAL A 475 -2.95 -19.32 -20.22
CA VAL A 475 -1.88 -19.78 -19.31
C VAL A 475 -0.50 -19.50 -19.92
N SER A 476 -0.32 -19.76 -21.21
CA SER A 476 0.93 -19.43 -21.92
C SER A 476 1.21 -17.93 -21.93
N GLU A 477 0.20 -17.11 -22.21
CA GLU A 477 0.32 -15.65 -22.19
C GLU A 477 0.68 -15.11 -20.79
N LEU A 478 0.19 -15.74 -19.71
CA LEU A 478 0.55 -15.37 -18.34
C LEU A 478 2.03 -15.69 -18.03
N GLU A 479 2.54 -16.82 -18.50
CA GLU A 479 3.96 -17.19 -18.32
C GLU A 479 4.89 -16.17 -19.01
N GLU A 480 4.57 -15.77 -20.25
CA GLU A 480 5.30 -14.73 -20.97
C GLU A 480 5.23 -13.35 -20.27
N TYR A 481 4.06 -13.04 -19.72
CA TYR A 481 3.85 -11.81 -18.95
C TYR A 481 4.68 -11.76 -17.68
N ASP A 482 4.77 -12.87 -16.93
CA ASP A 482 5.54 -12.93 -15.69
C ASP A 482 7.05 -12.70 -15.95
N GLU A 483 7.59 -13.24 -17.05
CA GLU A 483 8.97 -12.97 -17.48
C GLU A 483 9.18 -11.49 -17.85
N ALA A 484 8.22 -10.89 -18.57
CA ALA A 484 8.26 -9.49 -18.92
C ALA A 484 8.19 -8.58 -17.68
N LEU A 485 7.35 -8.93 -16.70
CA LEU A 485 7.23 -8.23 -15.43
C LEU A 485 8.53 -8.29 -14.64
N GLU A 486 9.16 -9.47 -14.50
CA GLU A 486 10.43 -9.60 -13.78
C GLU A 486 11.53 -8.74 -14.42
N LYS A 487 11.58 -8.69 -15.76
CA LYS A 487 12.50 -7.80 -16.48
C LYS A 487 12.23 -6.33 -16.16
N ARG A 488 10.96 -5.92 -16.16
CA ARG A 488 10.57 -4.53 -15.90
C ARG A 488 10.80 -4.09 -14.46
N GLU A 489 10.60 -4.97 -13.49
CA GLU A 489 10.95 -4.71 -12.10
C GLU A 489 12.46 -4.49 -11.92
N LYS A 490 13.30 -5.25 -12.64
CA LYS A 490 14.76 -5.05 -12.66
C LYS A 490 15.12 -3.68 -13.25
N ASP A 491 14.53 -3.31 -14.39
CA ASP A 491 14.74 -1.99 -15.00
C ASP A 491 14.31 -0.86 -14.03
N LYS A 492 13.16 -1.02 -13.35
CA LYS A 492 12.68 -0.05 -12.35
C LYS A 492 13.63 0.07 -11.16
N ALA A 493 14.21 -1.04 -10.70
CA ALA A 493 15.21 -1.01 -9.63
C ALA A 493 16.49 -0.26 -10.04
N LEU A 494 16.86 -0.28 -11.33
CA LEU A 494 17.95 0.55 -11.85
C LEU A 494 17.61 2.04 -11.82
N VAL A 495 16.35 2.41 -12.10
CA VAL A 495 15.88 3.79 -11.94
C VAL A 495 15.93 4.21 -10.48
N ASP A 496 15.42 3.38 -9.57
CA ASP A 496 15.34 3.69 -8.14
C ASP A 496 16.73 3.77 -7.48
N SER A 497 17.73 3.07 -8.02
CA SER A 497 19.14 3.15 -7.60
C SER A 497 19.93 4.28 -8.27
N GLY A 498 19.31 5.02 -9.20
CA GLY A 498 19.94 6.09 -9.97
C GLY A 498 20.94 5.62 -11.03
N MET A 499 20.94 4.32 -11.35
CA MET A 499 21.78 3.73 -12.40
C MET A 499 21.15 3.85 -13.80
N MET A 500 19.85 4.14 -13.88
CA MET A 500 19.10 4.42 -15.11
C MET A 500 18.30 5.70 -14.93
N THR A 501 18.15 6.51 -15.97
CA THR A 501 17.30 7.70 -15.90
C THR A 501 15.82 7.35 -16.09
N LYS A 502 14.91 8.17 -15.55
CA LYS A 502 13.46 7.97 -15.72
C LYS A 502 13.07 8.04 -17.21
N GLU A 503 13.70 8.94 -17.97
CA GLU A 503 13.48 9.12 -19.40
C GLU A 503 13.95 7.90 -20.20
N GLU A 504 15.12 7.35 -19.86
CA GLU A 504 15.65 6.14 -20.48
C GLU A 504 14.74 4.93 -20.19
N PHE A 505 14.24 4.79 -18.97
CA PHE A 505 13.28 3.74 -18.62
C PHE A 505 12.03 3.80 -19.50
N VAL A 506 11.43 4.98 -19.65
CA VAL A 506 10.23 5.19 -20.49
C VAL A 506 10.54 4.98 -21.99
N ALA A 507 11.72 5.36 -22.46
CA ALA A 507 12.12 5.15 -23.85
C ALA A 507 12.40 3.67 -24.17
N ASN A 508 12.98 2.92 -23.22
CA ASN A 508 13.24 1.49 -23.33
C ASN A 508 11.95 0.66 -23.40
N THR A 509 10.83 1.19 -22.91
CA THR A 509 9.52 0.58 -23.08
C THR A 509 9.00 0.71 -24.51
N LEU A 510 9.11 1.91 -25.08
CA LEU A 510 8.63 2.22 -26.44
C LEU A 510 9.43 1.51 -27.55
N THR A 511 10.69 1.16 -27.29
CA THR A 511 11.57 0.49 -28.26
C THR A 511 11.40 -1.03 -28.27
N SER A 512 11.13 -1.65 -27.12
CA SER A 512 10.93 -3.11 -27.02
C SER A 512 9.62 -3.63 -27.64
N GLU A 513 8.64 -2.76 -27.89
CA GLU A 513 7.39 -3.12 -28.57
C GLU A 513 7.56 -3.29 -30.09
N SER A 514 8.71 -2.90 -30.66
CA SER A 514 8.97 -2.98 -32.10
C SER A 514 9.56 -4.32 -32.59
N ASP A 515 10.00 -5.21 -31.68
CA ASP A 515 10.72 -6.46 -32.03
C ASP A 515 10.03 -7.77 -31.56
N SER A 516 8.79 -7.72 -31.03
CA SER A 516 7.99 -8.91 -30.68
C SER A 516 6.70 -8.98 -31.52
N PRO A 517 6.29 -10.17 -32.02
CA PRO A 517 5.08 -10.26 -32.82
C PRO A 517 3.84 -10.07 -31.92
N ALA A 518 3.04 -9.07 -32.27
CA ALA A 518 1.69 -8.78 -31.76
C ALA A 518 1.57 -8.21 -30.33
N TRP A 519 2.17 -7.03 -30.08
CA TRP A 519 1.72 -6.13 -29.01
C TRP A 519 1.51 -4.72 -29.58
N SER A 520 0.24 -4.32 -29.66
CA SER A 520 -0.31 -3.01 -30.03
C SER A 520 0.29 -2.27 -31.25
N SER A 521 -0.35 -2.41 -32.42
CA SER A 521 -0.24 -1.42 -33.49
C SER A 521 -1.11 -0.19 -33.19
N SER A 522 -0.48 0.98 -32.93
CA SER A 522 -0.67 2.19 -33.74
C SER A 522 -0.10 3.46 -33.08
N PHE A 523 1.24 3.63 -33.13
CA PHE A 523 1.84 4.96 -33.22
C PHE A 523 1.88 5.35 -34.71
N VAL A 524 0.90 6.13 -35.18
CA VAL A 524 1.01 6.81 -36.48
C VAL A 524 1.48 8.23 -36.21
N VAL A 525 2.80 8.42 -36.19
CA VAL A 525 3.39 9.74 -36.45
C VAL A 525 3.70 9.78 -37.94
N ASN A 526 2.91 10.56 -38.66
CA ASN A 526 3.26 11.02 -40.01
C ASN A 526 4.63 11.69 -39.96
N ASN A 527 5.61 11.10 -40.64
CA ASN A 527 6.74 11.86 -41.17
C ASN A 527 7.07 11.33 -42.56
N GLU A 528 6.66 12.09 -43.56
CA GLU A 528 7.17 12.01 -44.92
C GLU A 528 8.65 12.42 -44.95
N ALA A 529 9.39 11.77 -45.85
CA ALA A 529 10.67 12.17 -46.44
C ALA A 529 11.96 12.02 -45.59
N ARG A 530 12.73 10.96 -45.86
CA ARG A 530 13.79 10.95 -46.90
C ARG A 530 14.51 9.61 -46.98
N ASN A 531 14.62 9.12 -48.21
CA ASN A 531 15.55 8.07 -48.63
C ASN A 531 16.99 8.46 -48.28
N ASP A 532 17.75 7.52 -47.72
CA ASP A 532 18.97 7.05 -48.39
C ASP A 532 19.37 5.65 -47.91
N LYS A 533 19.60 4.79 -48.91
CA LYS A 533 20.13 3.44 -48.76
C LYS A 533 21.66 3.51 -48.74
N GLY A 534 22.30 2.69 -47.91
CA GLY A 534 23.52 2.00 -48.31
C GLY A 534 24.65 1.91 -47.29
N LEU A 535 25.22 0.68 -47.22
CA LEU A 535 26.48 0.25 -46.61
C LEU A 535 26.49 0.13 -45.06
N PHE A 536 26.52 -1.06 -44.45
CA PHE A 536 27.43 -2.18 -44.74
C PHE A 536 26.79 -3.56 -44.51
N GLN A 537 27.03 -4.47 -45.47
CA GLN A 537 26.77 -5.91 -45.42
C GLN A 537 27.98 -6.71 -44.88
N LYS A 538 27.68 -7.98 -44.54
CA LYS A 538 28.52 -9.21 -44.40
C LYS A 538 28.91 -9.53 -42.95
N VAL A 539 28.53 -10.67 -42.35
CA VAL A 539 28.44 -12.06 -42.87
C VAL A 539 27.31 -12.84 -42.17
N ALA A 540 26.63 -13.68 -42.93
CA ALA A 540 25.58 -14.60 -42.52
C ALA A 540 26.12 -16.00 -42.08
N ALA A 541 25.25 -16.73 -41.37
CA ALA A 541 24.95 -18.17 -41.55
C ALA A 541 25.33 -19.18 -40.43
N THR A 542 24.26 -19.73 -39.82
CA THR A 542 23.97 -21.15 -39.47
C THR A 542 24.67 -21.91 -38.32
N TRP A 543 23.93 -22.06 -37.20
CA TRP A 543 23.40 -23.31 -36.55
C TRP A 543 24.28 -24.53 -36.17
N LEU A 544 24.32 -24.80 -34.85
CA LEU A 544 24.40 -26.07 -34.05
C LEU A 544 25.47 -27.16 -34.32
N TRP A 545 26.42 -27.37 -33.37
CA TRP A 545 26.57 -28.57 -32.48
C TRP A 545 27.86 -28.51 -31.60
N SER A 546 27.66 -28.58 -30.27
CA SER A 546 28.38 -29.33 -29.23
C SER A 546 29.93 -29.43 -29.11
N VAL A 547 30.42 -29.19 -27.87
CA VAL A 547 31.52 -29.87 -27.12
C VAL A 547 32.96 -29.28 -27.15
N PHE A 548 33.31 -28.67 -26.01
CA PHE A 548 34.56 -28.75 -25.22
C PHE A 548 35.87 -28.01 -25.59
N PHE A 549 36.48 -27.54 -24.48
CA PHE A 549 37.92 -27.42 -24.16
C PHE A 549 38.68 -26.19 -24.73
N TRP A 550 39.64 -25.55 -24.05
CA TRP A 550 40.61 -26.00 -23.04
C TRP A 550 41.26 -24.77 -22.36
N LEU A 551 41.64 -24.82 -21.07
CA LEU A 551 43.02 -25.21 -20.71
C LEU A 551 43.10 -26.09 -19.44
N GLU A 552 43.74 -27.25 -19.65
CA GLU A 552 44.35 -28.21 -18.72
C GLU A 552 45.55 -27.62 -17.92
N GLU A 553 46.24 -28.26 -16.96
CA GLU A 553 46.77 -29.65 -16.88
C GLU A 553 46.95 -30.13 -15.43
N ARG A 554 46.93 -31.46 -15.24
CA ARG A 554 47.61 -32.19 -14.14
C ARG A 554 48.92 -32.78 -14.70
N PRO A 555 49.96 -33.03 -13.87
CA PRO A 555 50.22 -34.45 -13.53
C PRO A 555 50.80 -34.72 -12.12
N GLN A 556 50.90 -36.02 -11.83
CA GLN A 556 51.17 -36.73 -10.56
C GLN A 556 52.50 -36.40 -9.84
N ALA A 557 52.49 -36.36 -8.50
CA ALA A 557 53.63 -36.76 -7.63
C ALA A 557 53.19 -36.99 -6.16
N HIS A 558 53.91 -37.87 -5.47
CA HIS A 558 53.67 -38.43 -4.14
C HIS A 558 53.82 -37.47 -2.93
N VAL A 559 53.20 -37.88 -1.80
CA VAL A 559 53.58 -37.64 -0.37
C VAL A 559 52.83 -36.56 0.46
N SER A 560 52.07 -37.07 1.46
CA SER A 560 51.90 -36.62 2.86
C SER A 560 50.94 -35.46 3.23
N PRO A 561 50.26 -35.54 4.41
CA PRO A 561 49.05 -34.80 4.73
C PRO A 561 49.39 -33.46 5.37
N HIS A 562 48.68 -32.40 4.97
CA HIS A 562 48.29 -31.23 5.77
C HIS A 562 47.93 -30.10 4.80
N CYS A 563 46.66 -30.02 4.38
CA CYS A 563 46.08 -28.73 3.97
C CYS A 563 44.55 -28.79 4.00
N THR A 564 44.02 -28.52 5.19
CA THR A 564 42.64 -28.11 5.46
C THR A 564 42.35 -26.77 4.79
N PHE A 565 41.84 -26.75 3.54
CA PHE A 565 41.12 -25.56 3.04
C PHE A 565 40.09 -25.81 1.91
N ALA A 566 39.96 -27.03 1.39
CA ALA A 566 39.01 -27.35 0.30
C ALA A 566 37.79 -28.20 0.73
N LYS A 567 37.19 -27.87 1.90
CA LYS A 567 35.94 -28.49 2.39
C LYS A 567 34.91 -27.48 2.94
N ARG A 568 35.03 -26.18 2.62
CA ARG A 568 34.12 -25.13 3.11
C ARG A 568 33.06 -24.65 2.12
N SER A 569 33.02 -25.18 0.90
CA SER A 569 32.15 -24.64 -0.17
C SER A 569 30.81 -25.36 -0.37
N LEU A 570 30.34 -26.13 0.63
CA LEU A 570 29.02 -26.78 0.64
C LEU A 570 28.22 -26.49 1.93
N GLN A 571 28.70 -25.56 2.77
CA GLN A 571 28.11 -25.25 4.08
C GLN A 571 27.50 -23.83 4.18
N GLN A 572 27.38 -23.10 3.08
CA GLN A 572 26.87 -21.71 3.04
C GLN A 572 25.54 -21.52 2.28
N LEU A 573 24.79 -22.60 2.04
CA LEU A 573 23.48 -22.56 1.36
C LEU A 573 22.27 -22.82 2.29
N SER A 574 22.39 -22.59 3.61
CA SER A 574 21.40 -23.15 4.54
C SER A 574 21.13 -22.38 5.85
N THR A 575 20.93 -21.06 5.80
CA THR A 575 20.49 -20.34 7.03
C THR A 575 19.01 -19.94 7.01
N LEU A 576 18.35 -19.89 5.84
CA LEU A 576 16.88 -19.72 5.76
C LEU A 576 16.11 -20.94 5.22
N LYS A 577 16.81 -21.94 4.65
CA LYS A 577 16.20 -23.19 4.16
C LYS A 577 16.17 -24.33 5.19
N ARG A 578 16.52 -24.07 6.45
CA ARG A 578 16.48 -25.05 7.54
C ARG A 578 15.48 -24.65 8.62
N LYS A 579 14.19 -24.55 8.25
CA LYS A 579 13.10 -24.75 9.22
C LYS A 579 13.02 -26.26 9.50
N PHE A 580 13.88 -26.78 10.37
CA PHE A 580 13.78 -28.17 10.84
C PHE A 580 12.76 -28.25 11.97
N LEU A 581 11.48 -28.38 11.60
CA LEU A 581 10.42 -28.65 12.55
C LEU A 581 10.21 -30.16 12.65
N SER A 582 10.77 -30.73 13.71
CA SER A 582 10.43 -32.06 14.20
C SER A 582 9.12 -31.98 15.00
N CYS A 583 8.01 -31.64 14.34
CA CYS A 583 6.65 -31.95 14.81
C CYS A 583 5.64 -31.55 13.73
N VAL A 584 5.31 -32.46 12.83
CA VAL A 584 4.13 -32.32 11.97
C VAL A 584 2.99 -32.99 12.72
N GLN A 585 2.10 -32.22 13.34
CA GLN A 585 0.94 -32.80 14.02
C GLN A 585 -0.20 -33.12 13.05
N ARG A 586 -0.24 -32.50 11.87
CA ARG A 586 -1.32 -32.68 10.90
C ARG A 586 -0.90 -32.22 9.49
N ILE A 587 -0.89 -33.15 8.53
CA ILE A 587 -0.81 -32.82 7.11
C ILE A 587 -2.24 -32.64 6.61
N HIS A 588 -2.59 -31.42 6.22
CA HIS A 588 -3.85 -31.17 5.53
C HIS A 588 -3.56 -30.96 4.04
N ARG A 589 -4.37 -31.59 3.20
CA ARG A 589 -4.51 -31.14 1.81
C ARG A 589 -5.44 -29.93 1.84
N ARG A 590 -4.88 -28.76 2.09
CA ARG A 590 -5.53 -27.47 1.84
C ARG A 590 -4.74 -26.76 0.77
N GLY A 591 -5.45 -26.21 -0.20
CA GLY A 591 -4.82 -25.48 -1.29
C GLY A 591 -5.87 -24.61 -1.96
N MET A 592 -6.02 -23.40 -1.46
CA MET A 592 -6.36 -22.24 -2.29
C MET A 592 -5.45 -21.09 -1.84
N SER A 593 -4.34 -20.93 -2.55
CA SER A 593 -3.68 -19.65 -2.72
C SER A 593 -3.37 -19.49 -4.21
N ILE A 594 -3.14 -18.24 -4.60
CA ILE A 594 -3.47 -17.74 -5.91
C ILE A 594 -2.56 -18.24 -7.04
N ILE A 595 -1.47 -18.94 -6.72
CA ILE A 595 -0.31 -18.99 -7.61
C ILE A 595 0.15 -20.44 -7.92
N SER A 596 -0.28 -21.46 -7.17
CA SER A 596 -0.06 -22.88 -7.52
C SER A 596 -0.81 -23.81 -6.57
N LYS A 597 -1.02 -25.08 -6.95
CA LYS A 597 -1.41 -26.11 -5.96
C LYS A 597 -0.22 -26.31 -5.02
N PHE A 598 -0.42 -26.26 -3.71
CA PHE A 598 0.62 -26.57 -2.73
C PHE A 598 0.10 -27.57 -1.69
N TYR A 599 1.02 -28.25 -1.02
CA TYR A 599 0.76 -28.92 0.24
C TYR A 599 1.09 -27.95 1.37
N GLU A 600 0.17 -27.81 2.31
CA GLU A 600 0.39 -26.98 3.50
C GLU A 600 0.74 -27.88 4.69
N LEU A 601 1.90 -27.64 5.29
CA LEU A 601 2.32 -28.27 6.52
C LEU A 601 2.04 -27.32 7.68
N GLY A 602 1.06 -27.67 8.53
CA GLY A 602 0.87 -27.01 9.81
C GLY A 602 1.97 -27.46 10.78
N CYS A 603 2.63 -26.49 11.39
CA CYS A 603 3.73 -26.70 12.32
C CYS A 603 3.50 -25.92 13.61
N THR A 604 4.02 -26.45 14.71
CA THR A 604 3.98 -25.79 16.02
C THR A 604 5.40 -25.63 16.54
N TYR A 605 5.73 -24.46 17.07
CA TYR A 605 7.03 -24.12 17.64
C TYR A 605 6.86 -23.38 18.96
N ILE A 606 7.90 -23.27 19.78
CA ILE A 606 7.87 -22.53 21.05
C ILE A 606 8.50 -21.14 20.84
N ASP A 607 7.77 -20.09 21.21
CA ASP A 607 8.20 -18.70 21.12
C ASP A 607 7.98 -17.94 22.43
N CYS A 608 8.46 -16.69 22.49
CA CYS A 608 8.40 -15.80 23.63
C CYS A 608 7.93 -14.40 23.23
N ASP A 609 6.94 -13.86 23.96
CA ASP A 609 6.48 -12.46 23.86
C ASP A 609 7.34 -11.47 24.69
N GLY A 610 8.46 -11.94 25.24
CA GLY A 610 9.32 -11.20 26.17
C GLY A 610 8.85 -11.23 27.63
N ARG A 611 7.75 -11.93 27.94
CA ARG A 611 7.25 -12.10 29.31
C ARG A 611 7.03 -13.58 29.67
N SER A 612 6.62 -14.39 28.72
CA SER A 612 6.34 -15.81 28.89
C SER A 612 6.65 -16.63 27.63
N LEU A 613 6.93 -17.92 27.82
CA LEU A 613 7.10 -18.89 26.75
C LEU A 613 5.76 -19.58 26.43
N GLY A 614 5.57 -19.94 25.17
CA GLY A 614 4.60 -20.97 24.82
C GLY A 614 4.52 -21.26 23.33
N LYS A 615 3.50 -22.02 22.93
CA LYS A 615 3.43 -22.65 21.61
C LYS A 615 2.74 -21.74 20.59
N ALA A 616 3.40 -21.51 19.47
CA ALA A 616 2.93 -20.74 18.32
C ALA A 616 2.79 -21.65 17.09
N GLY A 617 1.79 -21.34 16.24
CA GLY A 617 1.58 -22.01 14.97
C GLY A 617 2.36 -21.36 13.82
N THR A 618 2.79 -22.14 12.85
CA THR A 618 3.32 -21.64 11.56
C THR A 618 2.98 -22.63 10.45
N HIS A 619 3.02 -22.16 9.21
CA HIS A 619 2.64 -22.96 8.04
C HIS A 619 3.80 -22.97 7.03
N ILE A 620 4.11 -24.14 6.48
CA ILE A 620 5.09 -24.30 5.39
C ILE A 620 4.36 -24.78 4.14
N MET A 621 4.47 -24.01 3.06
CA MET A 621 3.91 -24.37 1.76
C MET A 621 4.92 -25.14 0.93
N ILE A 622 4.55 -26.32 0.44
CA ILE A 622 5.28 -27.09 -0.57
C ILE A 622 4.54 -26.92 -1.88
N GLU A 623 5.05 -26.06 -2.75
CA GLU A 623 4.50 -25.80 -4.08
C GLU A 623 4.51 -27.04 -4.98
N LYS A 624 3.57 -27.12 -5.92
CA LYS A 624 3.53 -28.15 -6.95
C LYS A 624 4.78 -28.03 -7.81
N PHE A 625 5.48 -29.16 -7.98
CA PHE A 625 6.60 -29.31 -8.91
C PHE A 625 6.29 -30.47 -9.87
N SER A 626 6.88 -30.46 -11.06
CA SER A 626 6.76 -31.54 -12.04
C SER A 626 7.83 -32.62 -11.84
N GLY A 627 7.47 -33.88 -12.08
CA GLY A 627 8.40 -35.02 -11.98
C GLY A 627 8.89 -35.33 -10.56
N LEU A 628 10.07 -35.95 -10.47
CA LEU A 628 10.71 -36.30 -9.20
C LEU A 628 11.60 -35.14 -8.73
N ARG A 629 11.38 -34.67 -7.49
CA ARG A 629 12.24 -33.66 -6.85
C ARG A 629 12.96 -34.29 -5.65
N PRO A 630 14.28 -34.10 -5.52
CA PRO A 630 15.00 -34.55 -4.33
C PRO A 630 14.41 -33.93 -3.06
N ILE A 631 14.16 -34.74 -2.03
CA ILE A 631 13.47 -34.29 -0.80
C ILE A 631 14.20 -33.14 -0.07
N HIS A 632 15.53 -33.05 -0.21
CA HIS A 632 16.34 -31.93 0.31
C HIS A 632 16.14 -30.59 -0.41
N MET A 633 15.46 -30.59 -1.56
CA MET A 633 15.11 -29.38 -2.31
C MET A 633 13.72 -28.82 -1.96
N LEU A 634 12.98 -29.50 -1.06
CA LEU A 634 11.69 -29.05 -0.54
C LEU A 634 11.88 -28.02 0.60
N PRO A 635 10.90 -27.13 0.82
CA PRO A 635 10.96 -26.13 1.88
C PRO A 635 10.87 -26.72 3.30
N ALA A 636 10.43 -27.97 3.44
CA ALA A 636 10.52 -28.75 4.67
C ALA A 636 11.26 -30.06 4.40
N PHE A 637 12.19 -30.43 5.28
CA PHE A 637 12.96 -31.66 5.18
C PHE A 637 12.80 -32.48 6.47
N PRO A 638 12.28 -33.71 6.41
CA PRO A 638 12.11 -34.54 7.60
C PRO A 638 13.45 -34.91 8.22
N LEU A 639 13.58 -34.69 9.53
CA LEU A 639 14.82 -34.92 10.27
C LEU A 639 15.29 -36.39 10.20
N GLU A 640 14.37 -37.34 10.07
CA GLU A 640 14.64 -38.78 9.92
C GLU A 640 15.50 -39.14 8.70
N TYR A 641 15.47 -38.33 7.64
CA TYR A 641 16.28 -38.53 6.44
C TYR A 641 17.59 -37.73 6.45
N HIS A 642 17.91 -37.03 7.53
CA HIS A 642 19.14 -36.24 7.61
C HIS A 642 20.34 -37.16 7.90
N PRO A 643 21.43 -37.09 7.11
CA PRO A 643 22.61 -37.95 7.30
C PRO A 643 23.27 -37.84 8.70
N ASP A 644 23.08 -36.69 9.37
CA ASP A 644 23.51 -36.43 10.74
C ASP A 644 22.30 -36.06 11.61
N GLN A 645 21.35 -37.00 11.77
CA GLN A 645 20.13 -36.79 12.56
C GLN A 645 20.46 -36.44 14.02
N ALA A 646 21.40 -37.17 14.62
CA ALA A 646 21.78 -37.01 16.03
C ALA A 646 22.45 -35.66 16.29
N GLY A 647 23.38 -35.23 15.44
CA GLY A 647 24.06 -33.94 15.57
C GLY A 647 23.13 -32.75 15.37
N VAL A 648 22.19 -32.84 14.43
CA VAL A 648 21.18 -31.77 14.23
C VAL A 648 20.23 -31.68 15.41
N ARG A 649 19.72 -32.82 15.92
CA ARG A 649 18.84 -32.84 17.09
C ARG A 649 19.51 -32.20 18.30
N GLN A 650 20.76 -32.57 18.57
CA GLN A 650 21.54 -32.03 19.69
C GLN A 650 21.74 -30.51 19.57
N LYS A 651 22.07 -30.00 18.38
CA LYS A 651 22.21 -28.56 18.15
C LYS A 651 20.91 -27.80 18.40
N CYS A 652 19.79 -28.29 17.87
CA CYS A 652 18.48 -27.66 18.09
C CYS A 652 18.11 -27.60 19.59
N ILE A 653 18.40 -28.66 20.35
CA ILE A 653 18.21 -28.65 21.82
C ILE A 653 19.09 -27.60 22.50
N GLU A 654 20.35 -27.47 22.09
CA GLU A 654 21.26 -26.45 22.61
C GLU A 654 20.79 -25.03 22.29
N CYS A 655 20.30 -24.79 21.06
CA CYS A 655 19.69 -23.52 20.66
C CYS A 655 18.44 -23.22 21.50
N GLY A 656 17.55 -24.21 21.71
CA GLY A 656 16.35 -24.06 22.52
C GLY A 656 16.66 -23.74 23.99
N LYS A 657 17.69 -24.35 24.56
CA LYS A 657 18.17 -24.02 25.92
C LYS A 657 18.69 -22.58 26.01
N LYS A 658 19.42 -22.12 24.99
CA LYS A 658 19.88 -20.72 24.89
C LYS A 658 18.71 -19.75 24.75
N PHE A 659 17.71 -20.08 23.94
CA PHE A 659 16.51 -19.25 23.76
C PHE A 659 15.79 -19.00 25.09
N CYS A 660 15.52 -20.05 25.86
CA CYS A 660 14.87 -19.94 27.16
C CYS A 660 15.68 -19.10 28.15
N GLY A 661 17.01 -19.11 28.02
CA GLY A 661 17.91 -18.29 28.83
C GLY A 661 17.95 -16.79 28.44
N LEU A 662 17.37 -16.41 27.29
CA LEU A 662 17.41 -15.05 26.73
C LEU A 662 16.03 -14.36 26.70
N VAL A 663 15.05 -14.87 27.45
CA VAL A 663 13.67 -14.35 27.55
C VAL A 663 13.61 -12.94 28.17
N ARG A 664 14.65 -12.53 28.91
CA ARG A 664 14.73 -11.22 29.56
C ARG A 664 15.59 -10.25 28.76
N THR A 665 15.75 -9.04 29.26
CA THR A 665 16.64 -8.05 28.67
C THR A 665 18.10 -8.50 28.80
N HIS A 666 18.81 -8.62 27.70
CA HIS A 666 20.22 -9.02 27.68
C HIS A 666 21.04 -8.20 26.68
N ILE A 667 22.28 -7.88 27.05
CA ILE A 667 23.27 -7.36 26.11
C ILE A 667 24.13 -8.51 25.61
N ARG A 668 24.21 -8.64 24.29
CA ARG A 668 24.97 -9.70 23.60
C ARG A 668 25.72 -9.13 22.41
N GLN A 669 26.59 -9.96 21.83
CA GLN A 669 27.26 -9.66 20.58
C GLN A 669 26.75 -10.62 19.50
N CYS A 670 26.37 -10.07 18.36
CA CYS A 670 26.00 -10.85 17.18
C CYS A 670 27.14 -10.78 16.15
N ASN A 671 27.63 -11.94 15.71
CA ASN A 671 28.69 -12.09 14.73
C ASN A 671 28.21 -12.95 13.55
N GLY A 672 27.20 -12.49 12.84
CA GLY A 672 26.63 -13.24 11.74
C GLY A 672 25.39 -12.58 11.16
N THR A 673 24.26 -13.26 11.22
CA THR A 673 23.07 -12.94 10.45
C THR A 673 21.95 -12.39 11.31
N ALA A 674 21.38 -11.27 10.87
CA ALA A 674 20.15 -10.71 11.35
C ALA A 674 19.13 -10.61 10.22
N PHE A 675 17.85 -10.48 10.58
CA PHE A 675 16.75 -10.41 9.62
C PHE A 675 15.75 -9.34 10.04
N PHE A 676 15.06 -8.76 9.06
CA PHE A 676 13.87 -7.95 9.30
C PHE A 676 12.82 -8.27 8.24
N MET A 677 11.57 -7.98 8.54
CA MET A 677 10.46 -8.21 7.60
C MET A 677 10.23 -6.99 6.72
N HIS A 678 10.27 -7.19 5.40
CA HIS A 678 9.89 -6.18 4.41
C HIS A 678 8.82 -6.74 3.48
N LYS A 679 7.64 -6.11 3.42
CA LYS A 679 6.48 -6.59 2.64
C LYS A 679 6.17 -8.09 2.85
N GLY A 680 6.26 -8.56 4.10
CA GLY A 680 5.99 -9.96 4.46
C GLY A 680 7.11 -10.96 4.13
N LYS A 681 8.25 -10.53 3.57
CA LYS A 681 9.42 -11.39 3.30
C LYS A 681 10.59 -11.05 4.24
N PRO A 682 11.32 -12.05 4.76
CA PRO A 682 12.51 -11.82 5.58
C PRO A 682 13.68 -11.37 4.70
N VAL A 683 14.24 -10.21 5.00
CA VAL A 683 15.45 -9.67 4.36
C VAL A 683 16.64 -9.92 5.28
N GLN A 684 17.71 -10.49 4.73
CA GLN A 684 18.91 -10.84 5.46
C GLN A 684 19.91 -9.68 5.51
N VAL A 685 20.44 -9.40 6.70
CA VAL A 685 21.49 -8.41 6.95
C VAL A 685 22.62 -9.06 7.73
N LYS A 686 23.87 -8.73 7.42
CA LYS A 686 25.03 -9.18 8.21
C LYS A 686 25.28 -8.19 9.34
N VAL A 687 25.30 -8.68 10.58
CA VAL A 687 25.56 -7.89 11.78
C VAL A 687 26.76 -8.49 12.51
N ASN A 688 27.74 -7.63 12.82
CA ASN A 688 28.97 -8.01 13.54
C ASN A 688 29.23 -7.04 14.70
N ARG A 689 28.24 -6.83 15.57
CA ARG A 689 28.18 -5.72 16.54
C ARG A 689 27.38 -6.09 17.80
N ARG A 690 27.39 -5.20 18.78
CA ARG A 690 26.61 -5.32 20.02
C ARG A 690 25.12 -5.16 19.75
N ILE A 691 24.33 -6.00 20.42
CA ILE A 691 22.88 -6.04 20.31
C ILE A 691 22.23 -6.04 21.69
N GLY A 692 21.07 -5.41 21.79
CA GLY A 692 20.18 -5.48 22.95
C GLY A 692 19.03 -6.43 22.64
N ILE A 693 18.96 -7.55 23.34
CA ILE A 693 17.89 -8.54 23.18
C ILE A 693 16.78 -8.20 24.17
N ASP A 694 15.59 -7.92 23.66
CA ASP A 694 14.38 -7.69 24.45
C ASP A 694 13.16 -7.80 23.56
N ALA A 695 12.47 -8.93 23.63
CA ALA A 695 11.32 -9.20 22.78
C ALA A 695 10.13 -8.28 23.09
N ALA A 696 9.85 -8.00 24.36
CA ALA A 696 8.74 -7.14 24.73
C ALA A 696 8.95 -5.71 24.22
N PHE A 697 10.17 -5.19 24.40
CA PHE A 697 10.54 -3.86 23.93
C PHE A 697 10.57 -3.77 22.40
N PHE A 698 11.03 -4.82 21.71
CA PHE A 698 10.99 -4.90 20.25
C PHE A 698 9.56 -4.74 19.72
N TYR A 699 8.58 -5.43 20.30
CA TYR A 699 7.17 -5.35 19.86
C TYR A 699 6.49 -4.05 20.26
N GLU A 700 6.92 -3.40 21.36
CA GLU A 700 6.45 -2.05 21.71
C GLU A 700 6.84 -1.03 20.64
N PHE A 701 8.07 -1.12 20.11
CA PHE A 701 8.56 -0.23 19.06
C PHE A 701 8.09 -0.63 17.65
N ASN A 702 7.70 -1.88 17.46
CA ASN A 702 7.23 -2.41 16.19
C ASN A 702 5.89 -3.16 16.37
N PRO A 703 4.80 -2.44 16.69
CA PRO A 703 3.51 -3.07 17.02
C PRO A 703 2.93 -3.87 15.86
N ASN A 704 3.25 -3.48 14.62
CA ASN A 704 2.81 -4.12 13.38
C ASN A 704 3.83 -5.15 12.84
N TYR A 705 4.88 -5.48 13.61
CA TYR A 705 5.81 -6.53 13.23
C TYR A 705 5.14 -7.89 13.42
N TYR A 706 4.81 -8.54 12.32
CA TYR A 706 4.03 -9.77 12.31
C TYR A 706 4.87 -10.98 12.74
N ARG A 707 4.53 -11.50 13.93
CA ARG A 707 4.94 -12.80 14.49
C ARG A 707 3.79 -13.26 15.42
N PRO A 708 3.39 -14.54 15.46
CA PRO A 708 2.29 -15.00 16.31
C PRO A 708 2.51 -14.63 17.79
N ARG A 709 1.52 -14.00 18.44
CA ARG A 709 1.62 -13.47 19.83
C ARG A 709 0.84 -14.29 20.87
N VAL A 710 1.23 -14.15 22.13
CA VAL A 710 0.58 -14.74 23.32
C VAL A 710 -0.61 -13.91 23.77
N GLU A 711 -1.79 -14.51 23.93
CA GLU A 711 -2.91 -13.91 24.68
C GLU A 711 -3.04 -14.49 26.10
N ILE A 712 -3.23 -13.60 27.07
CA ILE A 712 -3.50 -13.91 28.48
C ILE A 712 -5.01 -14.05 28.65
N SER A 713 -5.49 -15.26 28.99
CA SER A 713 -6.91 -15.54 29.21
C SER A 713 -7.48 -14.82 30.44
N SER A 714 -8.68 -14.24 30.31
CA SER A 714 -9.56 -13.98 31.46
C SER A 714 -10.86 -14.80 31.38
N SER A 715 -10.96 -15.75 32.30
CA SER A 715 -12.13 -16.44 32.87
C SER A 715 -13.08 -17.28 31.98
N MET A 716 -13.03 -18.60 32.20
CA MET A 716 -14.12 -19.55 31.93
C MET A 716 -15.31 -19.32 32.88
N ARG A 717 -16.54 -19.48 32.37
CA ARG A 717 -17.71 -19.88 33.17
C ARG A 717 -18.26 -21.17 32.59
N SER A 718 -18.42 -22.17 33.46
CA SER A 718 -19.10 -23.44 33.20
C SER A 718 -20.42 -23.46 33.98
N ASP A 719 -21.49 -23.97 33.39
CA ASP A 719 -22.70 -24.33 34.11
C ASP A 719 -22.90 -25.86 34.22
N THR A 720 -23.85 -26.23 35.06
CA THR A 720 -23.82 -27.39 35.96
C THR A 720 -24.20 -28.75 35.38
N ASN A 721 -24.32 -28.90 34.06
CA ASN A 721 -24.74 -30.17 33.46
C ASN A 721 -23.73 -30.81 32.50
N GLY A 722 -22.49 -30.30 32.39
CA GLY A 722 -21.44 -30.96 31.61
C GLY A 722 -21.73 -31.12 30.11
N ASN A 723 -22.75 -30.45 29.58
CA ASN A 723 -23.05 -30.41 28.15
C ASN A 723 -22.46 -29.14 27.53
N ILE A 724 -21.51 -29.34 26.62
CA ILE A 724 -20.95 -28.30 25.75
C ILE A 724 -21.89 -28.17 24.55
N TRP A 725 -22.58 -27.04 24.43
CA TRP A 725 -23.27 -26.64 23.21
C TRP A 725 -22.28 -25.90 22.30
N PHE A 726 -22.12 -26.35 21.06
CA PHE A 726 -21.42 -25.60 20.01
C PHE A 726 -22.44 -24.74 19.27
N ASP A 727 -22.36 -23.42 19.47
CA ASP A 727 -23.12 -22.45 18.68
C ASP A 727 -22.35 -22.16 17.38
N LEU A 728 -22.99 -22.41 16.24
CA LEU A 728 -22.42 -22.43 14.89
C LEU A 728 -22.85 -21.18 14.15
N GLY A 729 -22.14 -20.08 14.36
CA GLY A 729 -22.44 -18.83 13.68
C GLY A 729 -21.51 -17.68 14.07
N GLU A 730 -20.24 -17.71 13.64
CA GLU A 730 -19.32 -16.56 13.62
C GLU A 730 -18.07 -16.92 12.81
N LEU A 731 -18.07 -16.52 11.53
CA LEU A 731 -17.01 -16.60 10.51
C LEU A 731 -17.33 -15.40 9.59
N GLU A 732 -16.57 -14.32 9.43
CA GLU A 732 -15.12 -14.15 9.45
C GLU A 732 -14.63 -13.03 10.40
N GLU A 733 -14.29 -13.43 11.63
CA GLU A 733 -13.07 -12.91 12.28
C GLU A 733 -11.90 -13.90 12.07
N GLU A 734 -12.07 -14.95 11.25
CA GLU A 734 -11.31 -16.19 11.37
C GLU A 734 -9.98 -16.29 10.62
N GLN A 735 -9.52 -15.30 9.86
CA GLN A 735 -8.12 -15.30 9.38
C GLN A 735 -7.15 -14.55 10.30
N HIS A 736 -7.64 -13.60 11.11
CA HIS A 736 -6.88 -13.01 12.22
C HIS A 736 -7.17 -13.69 13.57
N MET A 737 -8.32 -14.37 13.75
CA MET A 737 -8.66 -15.14 14.96
C MET A 737 -8.28 -16.63 14.93
N LYS A 738 -7.96 -17.25 13.77
CA LYS A 738 -7.42 -18.63 13.77
C LYS A 738 -6.01 -18.75 14.32
N GLU A 739 -5.31 -17.63 14.55
CA GLU A 739 -4.05 -17.64 15.32
C GLU A 739 -4.25 -17.66 16.84
N LYS A 740 -5.50 -17.62 17.32
CA LYS A 740 -5.81 -17.92 18.73
C LYS A 740 -6.07 -19.41 18.93
N GLU A 741 -5.11 -20.27 18.59
CA GLU A 741 -5.02 -21.51 19.35
C GLU A 741 -4.77 -21.11 20.81
N LYS A 742 -5.74 -21.41 21.67
CA LYS A 742 -5.71 -21.17 23.12
C LYS A 742 -4.31 -21.49 23.68
N PHE A 743 -3.56 -20.43 23.95
CA PHE A 743 -2.18 -20.50 24.39
C PHE A 743 -2.11 -21.15 25.76
N ARG A 744 -1.50 -22.34 25.87
CA ARG A 744 -1.14 -22.90 27.17
C ARG A 744 0.19 -22.29 27.60
N ARG A 745 0.17 -21.44 28.63
CA ARG A 745 1.39 -21.09 29.37
C ARG A 745 2.10 -22.39 29.74
N THR A 746 3.37 -22.48 29.37
CA THR A 746 4.23 -23.56 29.81
C THR A 746 5.14 -22.98 30.90
N ASP A 747 5.04 -23.50 32.12
CA ASP A 747 5.97 -23.10 33.17
C ASP A 747 7.39 -23.50 32.74
N SER A 748 8.31 -22.53 32.75
CA SER A 748 9.71 -22.69 32.30
C SER A 748 10.51 -23.76 33.07
N LEU A 749 9.91 -24.37 34.09
CA LEU A 749 10.54 -25.33 34.99
C LEU A 749 10.44 -26.79 34.49
N ASN A 750 9.58 -27.11 33.50
CA ASN A 750 9.33 -28.49 33.05
C ASN A 750 9.39 -28.67 31.51
N MET A 751 10.37 -28.08 30.82
CA MET A 751 10.57 -28.33 29.37
C MET A 751 11.33 -29.64 29.12
N THR A 752 10.82 -30.47 28.22
CA THR A 752 11.48 -31.71 27.78
C THR A 752 12.48 -31.45 26.63
N ASP A 753 13.35 -32.41 26.32
CA ASP A 753 14.27 -32.32 25.16
C ASP A 753 13.51 -32.12 23.83
N ASP A 754 12.30 -32.67 23.70
CA ASP A 754 11.47 -32.47 22.51
C ASP A 754 10.84 -31.07 22.46
N ASP A 755 10.60 -30.42 23.62
CA ASP A 755 10.16 -29.03 23.66
C ASP A 755 11.30 -28.08 23.26
N TYR A 756 12.53 -28.34 23.71
CA TYR A 756 13.70 -27.54 23.29
C TYR A 756 13.97 -27.65 21.79
N LEU A 757 13.63 -28.78 21.18
CA LEU A 757 13.83 -29.03 19.76
C LEU A 757 13.01 -28.12 18.85
N ILE A 758 11.85 -27.66 19.33
CA ILE A 758 10.89 -26.86 18.57
C ILE A 758 10.93 -25.37 18.98
N CYS A 759 11.91 -24.93 19.76
CA CYS A 759 12.08 -23.52 20.09
C CYS A 759 12.42 -22.68 18.85
N CYS A 760 11.98 -21.42 18.85
CA CYS A 760 12.27 -20.46 17.79
C CYS A 760 13.80 -20.31 17.58
N PRO A 761 14.30 -20.27 16.34
CA PRO A 761 15.75 -20.20 16.06
C PRO A 761 16.32 -18.78 16.08
N SER A 762 15.49 -17.75 16.28
CA SER A 762 15.89 -16.34 16.34
C SER A 762 15.25 -15.60 17.51
N VAL A 763 15.92 -14.53 17.94
CA VAL A 763 15.42 -13.62 18.98
C VAL A 763 15.31 -12.18 18.46
N PRO A 764 14.20 -11.50 18.73
CA PRO A 764 14.07 -10.07 18.43
C PRO A 764 14.97 -9.21 19.34
N GLY A 765 15.55 -8.15 18.78
CA GLY A 765 16.38 -7.20 19.50
C GLY A 765 16.73 -5.95 18.70
N PHE A 766 17.60 -5.13 19.26
CA PHE A 766 18.07 -3.86 18.70
C PHE A 766 19.57 -3.89 18.42
N SER A 767 19.99 -3.42 17.25
CA SER A 767 21.41 -3.25 16.89
C SER A 767 21.85 -1.82 17.18
N PHE A 768 22.81 -1.65 18.10
CA PHE A 768 23.31 -0.32 18.48
C PHE A 768 24.12 0.37 17.37
N ALA A 769 24.68 -0.41 16.44
CA ALA A 769 25.49 0.11 15.33
C ALA A 769 24.65 0.53 14.12
N GLU A 770 23.72 -0.34 13.71
CA GLU A 770 22.79 -0.04 12.61
C GLU A 770 21.66 0.91 13.06
N ASN A 771 21.50 1.09 14.38
CA ASN A 771 20.45 1.91 15.00
C ASN A 771 19.04 1.48 14.59
N ASP A 772 18.81 0.17 14.52
CA ASP A 772 17.52 -0.40 14.13
C ASP A 772 17.24 -1.77 14.76
N PHE A 773 15.98 -2.20 14.69
CA PHE A 773 15.48 -3.45 15.24
C PHE A 773 15.56 -4.61 14.24
N TYR A 774 16.02 -5.78 14.70
CA TYR A 774 16.15 -6.99 13.90
C TYR A 774 15.84 -8.26 14.70
N GLU A 775 15.64 -9.37 14.01
CA GLU A 775 15.73 -10.72 14.56
C GLU A 775 17.13 -11.31 14.36
N PHE A 776 17.74 -11.81 15.43
CA PHE A 776 19.09 -12.36 15.41
C PHE A 776 19.08 -13.88 15.56
N ALA A 777 19.86 -14.59 14.73
CA ALA A 777 19.99 -16.04 14.82
C ALA A 777 20.82 -16.46 16.05
N PHE A 778 20.35 -17.46 16.82
CA PHE A 778 21.04 -17.87 18.06
C PHE A 778 22.47 -18.37 17.84
N ASP A 779 22.74 -19.00 16.71
CA ASP A 779 24.07 -19.53 16.39
C ASP A 779 25.11 -18.42 16.25
N ASP A 780 24.67 -17.21 15.93
CA ASP A 780 25.51 -16.04 15.71
C ASP A 780 25.60 -15.15 16.96
N ILE A 781 24.88 -15.47 18.05
CA ILE A 781 24.87 -14.71 19.30
C ILE A 781 25.87 -15.32 20.29
N CYS A 782 26.76 -14.46 20.80
CA CYS A 782 27.71 -14.81 21.86
C CYS A 782 27.70 -13.77 22.99
N ASP A 783 28.27 -14.16 24.12
CA ASP A 783 28.52 -13.22 25.22
C ASP A 783 29.49 -12.13 24.78
N VAL A 784 29.26 -10.91 25.28
CA VAL A 784 30.12 -9.77 24.97
C VAL A 784 31.47 -9.96 25.67
N LYS A 785 32.56 -9.83 24.91
CA LYS A 785 33.91 -9.79 25.47
C LYS A 785 34.26 -8.35 25.85
N TRP A 786 33.92 -7.97 27.07
CA TRP A 786 34.22 -6.64 27.60
C TRP A 786 35.71 -6.43 27.81
N SER A 787 36.19 -5.24 27.49
CA SER A 787 37.61 -4.87 27.61
C SER A 787 37.82 -3.71 28.58
N PRO A 788 37.63 -3.91 29.91
CA PRO A 788 37.74 -2.85 30.91
C PRO A 788 39.16 -2.23 30.97
N GLY A 789 40.17 -2.97 30.49
CA GLY A 789 41.56 -2.51 30.36
C GLY A 789 41.74 -1.32 29.41
N LEU A 790 40.80 -1.06 28.49
CA LEU A 790 40.85 0.09 27.58
C LEU A 790 40.87 1.43 28.31
N LEU A 791 40.24 1.50 29.49
CA LEU A 791 40.28 2.69 30.33
C LEU A 791 41.71 2.98 30.83
N GLY A 792 42.55 1.97 31.04
CA GLY A 792 43.95 2.11 31.42
C GLY A 792 44.78 2.84 30.36
N ASN A 793 44.43 2.63 29.09
CA ASN A 793 45.13 3.19 27.93
C ASN A 793 44.76 4.67 27.66
N LEU A 794 43.71 5.18 28.30
CA LEU A 794 43.31 6.57 28.14
C LEU A 794 44.25 7.55 28.86
N THR A 795 44.79 8.49 28.10
CA THR A 795 45.67 9.56 28.60
C THR A 795 44.87 10.76 29.13
N ILE A 796 43.94 10.54 30.06
CA ILE A 796 43.15 11.59 30.73
C ILE A 796 43.81 11.92 32.09
N PRO A 797 43.90 13.20 32.50
CA PRO A 797 44.41 13.55 33.82
C PRO A 797 43.72 12.79 34.95
N ASP A 798 44.49 12.16 35.84
CA ASP A 798 43.98 11.23 36.87
C ASP A 798 42.86 11.82 37.72
N LYS A 799 42.96 13.10 38.08
CA LYS A 799 41.93 13.79 38.86
C LYS A 799 40.58 13.81 38.12
N LYS A 800 40.58 14.13 36.81
CA LYS A 800 39.36 14.18 35.99
C LYS A 800 38.81 12.78 35.72
N LYS A 801 39.71 11.81 35.51
CA LYS A 801 39.36 10.39 35.35
C LYS A 801 38.64 9.88 36.62
N ARG A 802 39.20 10.13 37.80
CA ARG A 802 38.55 9.76 39.08
C ARG A 802 37.19 10.42 39.26
N THR A 803 37.05 11.71 38.92
CA THR A 803 35.76 12.42 38.99
C THR A 803 34.72 11.84 38.03
N LEU A 804 35.09 11.60 36.77
CA LEU A 804 34.21 10.98 35.78
C LEU A 804 33.73 9.60 36.26
N MET A 805 34.65 8.78 36.79
CA MET A 805 34.34 7.45 37.31
C MET A 805 33.44 7.50 38.54
N ALA A 806 33.66 8.44 39.46
CA ALA A 806 32.82 8.62 40.63
C ALA A 806 31.38 9.02 40.23
N LEU A 807 31.24 10.01 39.35
CA LEU A 807 29.93 10.47 38.86
C LEU A 807 29.19 9.38 38.09
N ALA A 808 29.88 8.65 37.21
CA ALA A 808 29.29 7.55 36.45
C ALA A 808 28.82 6.41 37.38
N ARG A 809 29.63 6.01 38.37
CA ARG A 809 29.26 4.97 39.35
C ARG A 809 28.02 5.33 40.17
N THR A 810 27.89 6.60 40.57
CA THR A 810 26.70 7.06 41.30
C THR A 810 25.45 7.02 40.43
N ARG A 811 25.56 7.36 39.13
CA ARG A 811 24.39 7.44 38.22
C ARG A 811 23.96 6.10 37.63
N LEU A 812 24.88 5.15 37.49
CA LEU A 812 24.59 3.76 37.13
C LEU A 812 24.20 2.90 38.35
N GLU A 813 23.93 3.53 39.50
CA GLU A 813 23.51 2.88 40.76
C GLU A 813 24.47 1.77 41.26
N VAL A 814 25.74 1.81 40.84
CA VAL A 814 26.79 0.86 41.25
C VAL A 814 27.12 1.01 42.74
N VAL A 815 26.77 2.15 43.34
CA VAL A 815 26.84 2.42 44.78
C VAL A 815 25.44 2.81 45.26
N PRO A 816 24.87 2.15 46.28
CA PRO A 816 23.57 2.56 46.83
C PRO A 816 23.72 3.94 47.47
N SER A 817 23.15 4.95 46.83
CA SER A 817 23.12 6.33 47.33
C SER A 817 21.70 6.88 47.27
N LEU A 818 21.38 7.83 48.16
CA LEU A 818 20.10 8.55 48.13
C LEU A 818 19.82 9.07 46.71
N PRO A 819 18.64 8.82 46.13
CA PRO A 819 18.31 9.31 44.81
C PRO A 819 18.37 10.83 44.82
N PHE A 820 19.33 11.40 44.09
CA PHE A 820 19.38 12.83 43.86
C PHE A 820 18.30 13.17 42.84
N ASP A 821 17.15 13.62 43.32
CA ASP A 821 16.08 14.21 42.52
C ASP A 821 16.14 15.73 42.69
N ASP A 822 16.03 16.47 41.60
CA ASP A 822 15.78 17.91 41.66
C ASP A 822 14.42 18.17 42.35
N PHE A 823 14.10 19.41 42.73
CA PHE A 823 12.82 19.77 43.36
C PHE A 823 11.59 19.35 42.55
N VAL A 824 11.77 19.08 41.25
CA VAL A 824 10.80 18.49 40.33
C VAL A 824 11.15 17.03 40.08
N ALA A 825 10.23 16.13 40.45
CA ALA A 825 10.40 14.69 40.30
C ALA A 825 10.77 14.28 38.87
N GLY A 826 11.89 13.56 38.71
CA GLY A 826 12.35 13.02 37.43
C GLY A 826 13.29 13.93 36.63
N LYS A 827 13.60 15.14 37.11
CA LYS A 827 14.52 16.10 36.48
C LYS A 827 15.92 16.01 37.09
N GLY A 828 16.98 16.21 36.28
CA GLY A 828 18.36 16.31 36.78
C GLY A 828 19.04 14.99 37.18
N ARG A 829 18.49 13.84 36.75
CA ARG A 829 19.02 12.51 37.06
C ARG A 829 20.09 11.99 36.07
N GLY A 830 20.29 12.66 34.93
CA GLY A 830 21.31 12.31 33.93
C GLY A 830 22.72 12.84 34.24
N LEU A 831 23.73 12.31 33.53
CA LEU A 831 25.12 12.80 33.55
C LEU A 831 25.54 13.19 32.12
N ASN A 832 25.60 14.50 31.89
CA ASN A 832 26.04 15.06 30.61
C ASN A 832 27.53 15.44 30.69
N VAL A 833 28.36 14.81 29.86
CA VAL A 833 29.81 15.00 29.81
C VAL A 833 30.22 15.57 28.46
N LEU A 834 30.90 16.72 28.46
CA LEU A 834 31.47 17.33 27.26
C LEU A 834 32.97 17.03 27.17
N LEU A 835 33.38 16.36 26.11
CA LEU A 835 34.76 16.04 25.75
C LEU A 835 35.18 16.97 24.60
N TYR A 836 36.14 17.86 24.83
CA TYR A 836 36.51 18.86 23.83
C TYR A 836 38.02 19.00 23.69
N GLY A 837 38.48 19.29 22.48
CA GLY A 837 39.91 19.45 22.16
C GLY A 837 40.22 19.04 20.72
N PRO A 838 41.51 19.08 20.32
CA PRO A 838 41.93 18.80 18.94
C PRO A 838 41.45 17.43 18.42
N PRO A 839 41.28 17.24 17.10
CA PRO A 839 40.96 15.94 16.54
C PRO A 839 42.07 14.90 16.83
N GLY A 840 41.70 13.62 16.93
CA GLY A 840 42.66 12.52 17.08
C GLY A 840 43.26 12.30 18.48
N VAL A 841 42.75 12.97 19.53
CA VAL A 841 43.28 12.88 20.91
C VAL A 841 42.53 11.89 21.82
N GLY A 842 41.66 11.03 21.26
CA GLY A 842 40.95 9.98 22.02
C GLY A 842 39.68 10.44 22.76
N LYS A 843 38.96 11.45 22.23
CA LYS A 843 37.67 11.91 22.78
C LYS A 843 36.61 10.81 22.71
N THR A 844 36.30 10.35 21.50
CA THR A 844 35.36 9.24 21.23
C THR A 844 35.77 7.97 21.97
N LEU A 845 37.07 7.64 21.96
CA LEU A 845 37.65 6.50 22.69
C LEU A 845 37.36 6.54 24.20
N THR A 846 37.16 7.72 24.78
CA THR A 846 36.81 7.83 26.20
C THR A 846 35.40 7.33 26.48
N ALA A 847 34.43 7.64 25.62
CA ALA A 847 33.07 7.11 25.75
C ALA A 847 33.05 5.60 25.49
N GLU A 848 33.81 5.12 24.50
CA GLU A 848 33.99 3.69 24.22
C GLU A 848 34.59 2.95 25.42
N ALA A 849 35.73 3.40 25.95
CA ALA A 849 36.36 2.79 27.11
C ALA A 849 35.50 2.84 28.38
N MET A 850 34.66 3.87 28.54
CA MET A 850 33.67 3.92 29.61
C MET A 850 32.59 2.84 29.41
N SER A 851 32.08 2.67 28.18
CA SER A 851 31.13 1.59 27.86
C SER A 851 31.71 0.21 28.20
N GLU A 852 32.99 0.01 27.89
CA GLU A 852 33.72 -1.23 28.13
C GLU A 852 33.98 -1.49 29.62
N TYR A 853 34.25 -0.43 30.38
CA TYR A 853 34.50 -0.53 31.81
C TYR A 853 33.22 -0.80 32.62
N PHE A 854 32.11 -0.18 32.24
CA PHE A 854 30.81 -0.33 32.93
C PHE A 854 29.97 -1.48 32.40
N GLU A 855 30.47 -2.22 31.39
CA GLU A 855 29.76 -3.30 30.73
C GLU A 855 28.40 -2.87 30.16
N GLN A 856 28.34 -1.63 29.66
CA GLN A 856 27.16 -1.03 29.06
C GLN A 856 27.35 -0.83 27.56
N PRO A 857 26.30 -1.00 26.72
CA PRO A 857 26.41 -0.72 25.30
C PRO A 857 26.59 0.79 25.04
N LEU A 858 27.32 1.13 23.98
CA LEU A 858 27.45 2.51 23.51
C LEU A 858 26.49 2.72 22.33
N HIS A 859 25.59 3.68 22.46
CA HIS A 859 24.64 4.05 21.42
C HIS A 859 25.03 5.40 20.81
N LEU A 860 25.53 5.34 19.58
CA LEU A 860 25.93 6.51 18.80
C LEU A 860 24.70 7.13 18.14
N ILE A 861 24.52 8.44 18.31
CA ILE A 861 23.45 9.21 17.66
C ILE A 861 23.93 9.63 16.26
N PRO A 862 23.32 9.13 15.17
CA PRO A 862 23.69 9.51 13.82
C PRO A 862 23.30 10.96 13.52
N ALA A 863 24.21 11.71 12.90
CA ALA A 863 24.01 13.10 12.47
C ALA A 863 22.71 13.30 11.65
N ALA A 864 22.40 12.37 10.75
CA ALA A 864 21.22 12.44 9.88
C ALA A 864 19.88 12.48 10.65
N GLN A 865 19.81 11.88 11.84
CA GLN A 865 18.60 11.87 12.67
C GLN A 865 18.32 13.23 13.35
N LEU A 866 19.33 14.11 13.37
CA LEU A 866 19.27 15.47 13.93
C LEU A 866 19.08 16.56 12.85
N VAL A 867 19.22 16.23 11.56
CA VAL A 867 18.97 17.12 10.40
C VAL A 867 17.60 16.81 9.80
N ALA A 868 16.55 17.14 10.55
CA ALA A 868 15.17 16.94 10.10
C ALA A 868 14.26 18.08 10.58
N ASN A 869 12.99 18.07 10.15
CA ASN A 869 11.96 18.96 10.69
C ASN A 869 11.91 18.83 12.23
N PRO A 870 11.77 19.92 13.00
CA PRO A 870 11.66 19.91 14.46
C PRO A 870 10.79 18.80 15.06
N THR A 871 9.62 18.51 14.48
CA THR A 871 8.73 17.42 14.95
C THR A 871 9.39 16.04 14.83
N LYS A 872 10.05 15.77 13.69
CA LYS A 872 10.76 14.49 13.48
C LYS A 872 11.99 14.35 14.40
N VAL A 873 12.68 15.46 14.69
CA VAL A 873 13.80 15.47 15.64
C VAL A 873 13.31 15.12 17.04
N GLU A 874 12.14 15.64 17.44
CA GLU A 874 11.55 15.33 18.74
C GLU A 874 11.23 13.83 18.89
N ASP A 875 10.60 13.23 17.89
CA ASP A 875 10.25 11.81 17.87
C ASP A 875 11.50 10.93 17.90
N ASN A 876 12.51 11.27 17.07
CA ASN A 876 13.78 10.55 17.01
C ASN A 876 14.52 10.59 18.36
N LEU A 877 14.65 11.76 18.98
CA LEU A 877 15.30 11.89 20.29
C LEU A 877 14.54 11.14 21.38
N THR A 878 13.21 11.15 21.34
CA THR A 878 12.37 10.39 22.27
C THR A 878 12.64 8.89 22.15
N ARG A 879 12.69 8.37 20.91
CA ARG A 879 13.03 6.96 20.62
C ARG A 879 14.44 6.60 21.09
N ILE A 880 15.44 7.40 20.75
CA ILE A 880 16.84 7.17 21.16
C ILE A 880 16.97 7.11 22.69
N PHE A 881 16.33 8.03 23.40
CA PHE A 881 16.40 8.11 24.86
C PHE A 881 15.66 6.94 25.53
N GLN A 882 14.56 6.46 24.96
CA GLN A 882 13.87 5.26 25.42
C GLN A 882 14.71 3.99 25.23
N ILE A 883 15.36 3.83 24.07
CA ILE A 883 16.27 2.71 23.79
C ILE A 883 17.45 2.72 24.77
N ALA A 884 18.08 3.89 24.95
CA ALA A 884 19.21 4.01 25.87
C ALA A 884 18.81 3.70 27.31
N LYS A 885 17.64 4.18 27.75
CA LYS A 885 17.11 3.87 29.08
C LYS A 885 16.79 2.38 29.26
N ARG A 886 16.26 1.71 28.22
CA ARG A 886 15.87 0.30 28.32
C ARG A 886 17.07 -0.63 28.47
N PHE A 887 18.16 -0.31 27.80
CA PHE A 887 19.37 -1.15 27.75
C PHE A 887 20.53 -0.59 28.58
N ASP A 888 20.26 0.41 29.43
CA ASP A 888 21.26 1.16 30.21
C ASP A 888 22.45 1.65 29.35
N ALA A 889 22.17 1.98 28.09
CA ALA A 889 23.17 2.35 27.11
C ALA A 889 23.75 3.75 27.37
N LEU A 890 25.07 3.87 27.24
CA LEU A 890 25.73 5.16 27.19
C LEU A 890 25.42 5.82 25.85
N LEU A 891 24.96 7.07 25.86
CA LEU A 891 24.72 7.83 24.64
C LEU A 891 25.98 8.58 24.23
N LEU A 892 26.24 8.65 22.92
CA LEU A 892 27.31 9.46 22.36
C LEU A 892 26.80 10.27 21.16
N LEU A 893 27.00 11.59 21.22
CA LEU A 893 26.87 12.47 20.06
C LEU A 893 28.25 12.99 19.69
N ASP A 894 28.76 12.50 18.55
CA ASP A 894 30.06 12.90 18.02
C ASP A 894 29.92 14.21 17.22
N GLU A 895 30.90 15.12 17.37
CA GLU A 895 30.91 16.44 16.71
C GLU A 895 29.64 17.27 16.95
N GLY A 896 29.18 17.29 18.21
CA GLY A 896 27.91 17.90 18.61
C GLY A 896 27.82 19.41 18.35
N ASP A 897 28.94 20.11 18.11
CA ASP A 897 28.96 21.55 17.79
C ASP A 897 28.27 21.91 16.47
N VAL A 898 28.24 20.98 15.50
CA VAL A 898 27.53 21.18 14.23
C VAL A 898 26.03 21.41 14.48
N PHE A 899 25.45 20.69 15.45
CA PHE A 899 24.02 20.71 15.77
C PHE A 899 23.69 21.66 16.91
N LEU A 900 24.55 21.74 17.92
CA LEU A 900 24.32 22.46 19.18
C LEU A 900 25.09 23.78 19.27
N GLY A 901 25.52 24.30 18.11
CA GLY A 901 26.19 25.59 18.01
C GLY A 901 25.29 26.78 18.40
N ARG A 902 25.89 27.94 18.68
CA ARG A 902 25.17 29.18 19.07
C ARG A 902 24.00 29.49 18.13
N ARG A 903 22.87 29.89 18.73
CA ARG A 903 21.70 30.40 18.02
C ARG A 903 22.08 31.62 17.18
N ALA A 904 21.68 31.64 15.92
CA ALA A 904 21.93 32.74 15.00
C ALA A 904 20.61 33.17 14.36
N SER A 905 20.36 34.48 14.27
CA SER A 905 19.09 35.09 13.86
C SER A 905 18.56 34.72 12.46
N ILE A 906 19.28 33.89 11.70
CA ILE A 906 19.00 33.57 10.30
C ILE A 906 18.43 32.15 10.14
N ASN A 907 18.57 31.23 11.12
CA ASN A 907 18.17 29.83 10.96
C ASN A 907 17.20 29.33 12.06
N ALA A 908 15.91 29.67 11.91
CA ALA A 908 14.85 29.30 12.83
C ALA A 908 14.70 27.77 13.04
N CYS A 909 15.02 26.96 12.03
CA CYS A 909 14.93 25.49 12.13
C CYS A 909 16.01 24.94 13.08
N LYS A 910 17.25 25.47 13.00
CA LYS A 910 18.35 25.07 13.89
C LYS A 910 18.04 25.46 15.34
N ASP A 911 17.50 26.65 15.56
CA ASP A 911 17.16 27.14 16.90
C ASP A 911 16.03 26.31 17.55
N ALA A 912 15.08 25.83 16.75
CA ALA A 912 14.04 24.89 17.19
C ALA A 912 14.64 23.52 17.57
N THR A 913 15.54 22.95 16.76
CA THR A 913 16.25 21.69 17.08
C THR A 913 17.04 21.80 18.38
N VAL A 914 17.80 22.89 18.58
CA VAL A 914 18.54 23.13 19.83
C VAL A 914 17.57 23.22 21.01
N THR A 915 16.42 23.89 20.84
CA THR A 915 15.42 24.02 21.91
C THR A 915 14.81 22.67 22.28
N ILE A 916 14.38 21.86 21.30
CA ILE A 916 13.82 20.52 21.51
C ILE A 916 14.85 19.61 22.19
N PHE A 917 16.10 19.64 21.71
CA PHE A 917 17.18 18.87 22.29
C PHE A 917 17.41 19.21 23.77
N LEU A 918 17.46 20.50 24.11
CA LEU A 918 17.60 20.97 25.49
C LEU A 918 16.43 20.49 26.36
N CYS A 919 15.20 20.58 25.86
CA CYS A 919 14.01 20.11 26.56
C CYS A 919 14.09 18.62 26.86
N LYS A 920 14.43 17.78 25.88
CA LYS A 920 14.51 16.31 26.09
C LYS A 920 15.70 15.93 26.98
N LEU A 921 16.82 16.64 26.86
CA LEU A 921 18.03 16.37 27.65
C LEU A 921 17.81 16.56 29.16
N GLU A 922 16.92 17.46 29.57
CA GLU A 922 16.58 17.69 30.98
C GLU A 922 15.94 16.48 31.67
N TYR A 923 15.21 15.67 30.90
CA TYR A 923 14.48 14.50 31.37
C TYR A 923 15.21 13.19 31.08
N PHE A 924 16.36 13.22 30.39
CA PHE A 924 17.14 12.03 30.12
C PHE A 924 17.82 11.51 31.40
N GLN A 925 17.58 10.24 31.72
CA GLN A 925 18.07 9.55 32.90
C GLN A 925 19.13 8.53 32.48
N GLY A 926 20.33 9.01 32.16
CA GLY A 926 21.46 8.18 31.73
C GLY A 926 22.74 8.99 31.59
N ILE A 927 23.80 8.35 31.08
CA ILE A 927 25.07 9.02 30.80
C ILE A 927 25.12 9.40 29.32
N PHE A 928 25.37 10.68 29.05
CA PHE A 928 25.46 11.21 27.71
C PHE A 928 26.79 11.92 27.47
N PHE A 929 27.53 11.44 26.48
CA PHE A 929 28.78 12.02 26.03
C PHE A 929 28.55 12.89 24.79
N LEU A 930 29.08 14.11 24.85
CA LEU A 930 29.17 15.03 23.73
C LEU A 930 30.64 15.22 23.40
N THR A 931 31.03 15.06 22.14
CA THR A 931 32.38 15.43 21.70
C THR A 931 32.33 16.69 20.85
N THR A 932 33.45 17.42 20.84
CA THR A 932 33.64 18.53 19.91
C THR A 932 35.11 18.79 19.62
N ASN A 933 35.37 19.26 18.41
CA ASN A 933 36.68 19.77 18.00
C ASN A 933 36.85 21.28 18.27
N ARG A 934 35.76 22.00 18.58
CA ARG A 934 35.73 23.47 18.69
C ARG A 934 35.36 23.91 20.11
N GLU A 935 36.29 24.63 20.76
CA GLU A 935 36.16 25.01 22.18
C GLU A 935 35.10 26.10 22.44
N THR A 936 34.68 26.86 21.42
CA THR A 936 33.96 28.15 21.60
C THR A 936 32.58 28.27 20.93
N GLU A 937 32.03 27.19 20.35
CA GLU A 937 30.84 27.31 19.49
C GLU A 937 29.52 26.80 20.07
N PHE A 938 29.47 26.14 21.22
CA PHE A 938 28.20 25.70 21.82
C PHE A 938 27.31 26.85 22.29
N ASP A 939 26.00 26.64 22.19
CA ASP A 939 25.00 27.49 22.82
C ASP A 939 25.16 27.51 24.36
N GLU A 940 25.01 28.69 24.98
CA GLU A 940 25.19 28.85 26.42
C GLU A 940 24.20 28.00 27.23
N ALA A 941 22.98 27.80 26.72
CA ALA A 941 21.98 26.96 27.37
C ALA A 941 22.33 25.47 27.31
N VAL A 942 23.10 25.03 26.31
CA VAL A 942 23.66 23.66 26.29
C VAL A 942 24.76 23.55 27.33
N LEU A 943 25.67 24.53 27.37
CA LEU A 943 26.80 24.54 28.30
C LEU A 943 26.39 24.57 29.78
N SER A 944 25.21 25.12 30.11
CA SER A 944 24.66 25.14 31.47
C SER A 944 24.12 23.79 31.94
N ARG A 945 23.79 22.87 31.00
CA ARG A 945 23.30 21.51 31.28
C ARG A 945 24.41 20.45 31.24
N ILE A 946 25.66 20.86 31.02
CA ILE A 946 26.84 19.98 31.08
C ILE A 946 27.39 19.94 32.50
N HIS A 947 27.47 18.74 33.07
CA HIS A 947 27.92 18.51 34.44
C HIS A 947 29.45 18.42 34.54
N LEU A 948 30.10 17.84 33.52
CA LEU A 948 31.56 17.68 33.49
C LEU A 948 32.14 18.05 32.13
N LYS A 949 33.16 18.92 32.13
CA LYS A 949 33.88 19.39 30.95
C LYS A 949 35.33 18.88 30.96
N ILE A 950 35.67 17.98 30.05
CA ILE A 950 37.02 17.40 29.93
C ILE A 950 37.70 17.96 28.69
N ARG A 951 38.68 18.85 28.92
CA ARG A 951 39.58 19.36 27.89
C ARG A 951 40.70 18.37 27.59
N TYR A 952 40.85 18.00 26.34
CA TYR A 952 41.99 17.25 25.80
C TYR A 952 43.00 18.23 25.22
N LYS A 953 44.26 18.08 25.64
CA LYS A 953 45.38 18.80 25.05
C LYS A 953 45.97 17.96 23.92
N LYS A 954 46.76 18.58 23.04
CA LYS A 954 47.59 17.83 22.08
C LYS A 954 48.47 16.85 22.84
N LEU A 955 48.56 15.61 22.37
CA LEU A 955 49.38 14.56 22.97
C LEU A 955 50.85 14.98 22.93
N SER A 956 51.56 14.86 24.04
CA SER A 956 53.01 15.10 24.09
C SER A 956 53.78 13.99 23.37
N GLN A 957 55.02 14.25 22.94
CA GLN A 957 55.85 13.21 22.29
C GLN A 957 55.97 11.91 23.10
N PRO A 958 56.15 11.94 24.43
CA PRO A 958 56.11 10.72 25.25
C PRO A 958 54.77 9.97 25.16
N GLN A 959 53.64 10.68 25.26
CA GLN A 959 52.31 10.08 25.19
C GLN A 959 52.03 9.45 23.82
N GLN A 960 52.42 10.13 22.73
CA GLN A 960 52.33 9.57 21.39
C GLN A 960 53.18 8.30 21.28
N ARG A 961 54.42 8.32 21.78
CA ARG A 961 55.32 7.15 21.77
C ARG A 961 54.73 5.96 22.52
N ASP A 962 54.10 6.19 23.66
CA ASP A 962 53.47 5.13 24.45
C ASP A 962 52.24 4.54 23.74
N ILE A 963 51.44 5.38 23.07
CA ILE A 963 50.33 4.94 22.21
C ILE A 963 50.86 4.09 21.04
N TRP A 964 51.89 4.56 20.31
CA TRP A 964 52.50 3.82 19.21
C TRP A 964 53.09 2.49 19.65
N ARG A 965 53.75 2.44 20.82
CA ARG A 965 54.24 1.18 21.39
C ARG A 965 53.12 0.18 21.60
N HIS A 966 51.96 0.64 22.08
CA HIS A 966 50.80 -0.22 22.32
C HIS A 966 50.15 -0.75 21.03
N PHE A 967 50.27 -0.04 19.90
CA PHE A 967 49.76 -0.51 18.59
C PHE A 967 50.74 -1.41 17.84
N ILE A 968 52.05 -1.32 18.14
CA ILE A 968 53.12 -2.06 17.45
C ILE A 968 53.50 -3.35 18.21
N SER A 969 53.30 -3.39 19.53
CA SER A 969 53.42 -4.61 20.35
C SER A 969 52.23 -5.52 20.16
#